data_AF-A0A9W6P2Z3-F1
#
_entry.id   AF-A0A9W6P2Z3-F1
#
_cell.length_a   1.000
_cell.length_b   1.000
_cell.length_c   1.000
_cell.angle_alpha   90.00
_cell.angle_beta   90.00
_cell.angle_gamma   90.00
#
_symmetry.space_group_name_H-M   'P 1'
#
loop_
_entity.id
_entity.type
_entity.pdbx_description
1 polymer ?
#
loop_
_entity_poly.entity_id
_entity_poly.type
_entity_poly.pdbx_seq_one_letter_code
_entity_poly.pdbx_strand_id
1 'polypeptide(L)'
;MAASSTKTKSRKSKKQQKERARKRWSHQQGPFLGAANAASAALAVASVGSLPEVGLDWWWPLATGAVGATAAVTRSVATGGPWVSRLYRGVRWAGYTGWCSWALAAGGPWDSAGLAALGVGTVAAAVLQPASRSFEVAAEDRQAAEERIRQRAGLAGEWEARINRICRVDRPGVRVTDIAEWMMPDPNQPGQTRETGMSIVVELPKGASSWKTIRARAEDLASDADLPDECGIEVASHGSRRRVLLLVSTVNALADDIPVGDDFSPMSIYDDLLVGMYRDGSYVKINLKWSAMALIGATGSGKSAHLALIMRQILRCPDALVFGIDFNGGKAFKPWIRPWLEGRASKPGVDWVATTAKEAHAMLDFALGAIPARSSGYSDLMAQINDDKVPASTAIPHIQIITDETADLPKEIKNKLVELSNRSRGASIRPLTCALRAVSAGGEQMPKPLLAQAGVRTAMRVNEDSELTHMYGYSRGLPKAGEMPDPGYGLVQPKPSTIPRIFKGLLVKPDDADNTVVATDEHRPLMDDVTINVNRTSYLQRWERAHAAGWLGAKPPVAPTRPAASRQDTAAGKEIRPALADIDLEGAVERARAKRRELEERNRRRGSRPQAGTGGGDDGFEAIVRGLKGLGQQPLPRLLQVALAHASDKGVHTKVVEEASGLDAARIRELFALIGLTPAEATFRMHPGAESPKARGYTRADLDSTAVGIQLGDVQVPPEFRDAV
;
A
#
# COMPACT_ATOMS: atom_id res chain seq x y z
N MET A 1 6.69 36.23 26.80
CA MET A 1 6.62 35.78 28.21
C MET A 1 6.92 34.30 28.25
N ALA A 2 8.15 33.94 28.58
CA ALA A 2 8.63 32.57 28.68
C ALA A 2 9.00 32.26 30.14
N ALA A 3 8.93 30.98 30.51
CA ALA A 3 9.29 30.35 31.78
C ALA A 3 8.15 30.13 32.81
N SER A 4 7.43 29.00 32.69
CA SER A 4 6.80 28.35 33.86
C SER A 4 6.43 26.85 33.69
N SER A 5 6.67 26.16 32.57
CA SER A 5 6.16 24.77 32.40
C SER A 5 7.14 23.63 32.76
N THR A 6 8.42 23.94 33.01
CA THR A 6 9.47 22.92 33.13
C THR A 6 9.57 22.23 34.50
N LYS A 7 9.13 22.88 35.60
CA LYS A 7 9.25 22.33 36.97
C LYS A 7 8.22 21.23 37.28
N THR A 8 7.07 21.21 36.62
CA THR A 8 5.96 20.29 36.95
C THR A 8 6.17 18.89 36.37
N LYS A 9 6.75 18.77 35.17
CA LYS A 9 7.10 17.48 34.54
C LYS A 9 8.23 16.75 35.29
N SER A 10 9.24 17.49 35.78
CA SER A 10 10.37 16.94 36.54
C SER A 10 9.95 16.26 37.86
N ARG A 11 8.98 16.86 38.58
CA ARG A 11 8.45 16.31 39.83
C ARG A 11 7.62 15.04 39.62
N LYS A 12 6.81 14.95 38.56
CA LYS A 12 6.07 13.73 38.18
C LYS A 12 7.02 12.58 37.82
N SER A 13 8.05 12.87 37.03
CA SER A 13 9.09 11.90 36.64
C SER A 13 9.86 11.34 37.84
N LYS A 14 10.34 12.19 38.75
CA LYS A 14 11.03 11.73 39.98
C LYS A 14 10.14 10.92 40.90
N LYS A 15 8.84 11.26 41.01
CA LYS A 15 7.87 10.51 41.83
C LYS A 15 7.60 9.13 41.23
N GLN A 16 7.42 9.04 39.90
CA GLN A 16 7.30 7.76 39.17
C GLN A 16 8.59 6.94 39.23
N GLN A 17 9.76 7.56 39.20
CA GLN A 17 11.05 6.88 39.29
C GLN A 17 11.30 6.36 40.71
N LYS A 18 10.89 7.11 41.75
CA LYS A 18 10.87 6.64 43.14
C LYS A 18 9.85 5.52 43.34
N GLU A 19 8.66 5.60 42.75
CA GLU A 19 7.67 4.52 42.78
C GLU A 19 8.14 3.28 42.03
N ARG A 20 8.80 3.44 40.88
CA ARG A 20 9.43 2.35 40.11
C ARG A 20 10.61 1.74 40.87
N ALA A 21 11.41 2.55 41.59
CA ALA A 21 12.49 2.06 42.46
C ALA A 21 11.93 1.31 43.69
N ARG A 22 10.84 1.82 44.29
CA ARG A 22 10.15 1.18 45.42
C ARG A 22 9.46 -0.13 44.98
N LYS A 23 8.83 -0.15 43.80
CA LYS A 23 8.32 -1.37 43.15
C LYS A 23 9.46 -2.35 42.82
N ARG A 24 10.60 -1.88 42.30
CA ARG A 24 11.77 -2.74 42.02
C ARG A 24 12.29 -3.45 43.27
N TRP A 25 12.33 -2.77 44.42
CA TRP A 25 12.79 -3.39 45.67
C TRP A 25 11.81 -4.46 46.20
N SER A 26 10.50 -4.26 46.03
CA SER A 26 9.49 -5.25 46.45
C SER A 26 9.34 -6.44 45.49
N HIS A 27 9.72 -6.30 44.22
CA HIS A 27 9.54 -7.33 43.19
C HIS A 27 10.74 -8.29 43.00
N GLN A 28 11.94 -7.97 43.52
CA GLN A 28 13.18 -8.74 43.26
C GLN A 28 13.68 -9.65 44.40
N GLN A 29 12.94 -9.84 45.49
CA GLN A 29 13.25 -10.99 46.35
C GLN A 29 12.66 -12.23 45.69
N GLY A 30 13.52 -13.07 45.09
CA GLY A 30 13.12 -14.37 44.56
C GLY A 30 12.35 -15.19 45.62
N PRO A 31 11.51 -16.16 45.22
CA PRO A 31 10.65 -16.91 46.13
C PRO A 31 11.42 -17.50 47.32
N PHE A 32 12.65 -17.95 47.08
CA PHE A 32 13.57 -18.44 48.11
C PHE A 32 14.08 -17.35 49.04
N LEU A 33 14.49 -16.19 48.53
CA LEU A 33 15.02 -15.09 49.35
C LEU A 33 13.92 -14.50 50.26
N GLY A 34 12.70 -14.38 49.75
CA GLY A 34 11.56 -13.89 50.53
C GLY A 34 11.13 -14.87 51.63
N ALA A 35 11.19 -16.18 51.37
CA ALA A 35 10.94 -17.20 52.40
C ALA A 35 12.08 -17.24 53.43
N ALA A 36 13.34 -17.21 52.97
CA ALA A 36 14.51 -17.20 53.84
C ALA A 36 14.55 -15.98 54.77
N ASN A 37 14.15 -14.80 54.30
CA ASN A 37 14.04 -13.60 55.13
C ASN A 37 12.96 -13.75 56.21
N ALA A 38 11.80 -14.33 55.87
CA ALA A 38 10.75 -14.60 56.84
C ALA A 38 11.20 -15.63 57.90
N ALA A 39 11.91 -16.67 57.47
CA ALA A 39 12.49 -17.68 58.35
C ALA A 39 13.57 -17.08 59.26
N SER A 40 14.44 -16.22 58.73
CA SER A 40 15.48 -15.54 59.49
C SER A 40 14.88 -14.58 60.52
N ALA A 41 13.82 -13.87 60.17
CA ALA A 41 13.08 -13.02 61.11
C ALA A 41 12.41 -13.85 62.21
N ALA A 42 11.78 -14.98 61.86
CA ALA A 42 11.19 -15.91 62.81
C ALA A 42 12.22 -16.49 63.79
N LEU A 43 13.39 -16.91 63.27
CA LEU A 43 14.51 -17.41 64.06
C LEU A 43 15.09 -16.33 64.98
N ALA A 44 15.24 -15.10 64.50
CA ALA A 44 15.72 -13.97 65.30
C ALA A 44 14.77 -13.64 66.45
N VAL A 45 13.46 -13.59 66.19
CA VAL A 45 12.43 -13.36 67.23
C VAL A 45 12.44 -14.48 68.27
N ALA A 46 12.52 -15.74 67.85
CA ALA A 46 12.59 -16.87 68.78
C ALA A 46 13.89 -16.88 69.59
N SER A 47 15.03 -16.53 68.97
CA SER A 47 16.34 -16.48 69.64
C SER A 47 16.38 -15.40 70.71
N VAL A 48 15.98 -14.16 70.37
CA VAL A 48 15.93 -13.04 71.32
C VAL A 48 14.88 -13.29 72.40
N GLY A 49 13.70 -13.81 72.04
CA GLY A 49 12.63 -14.10 72.98
C GLY A 49 12.97 -15.19 74.00
N SER A 50 13.85 -16.14 73.64
CA SER A 50 14.35 -17.20 74.53
C SER A 50 15.43 -16.74 75.51
N LEU A 51 15.96 -15.52 75.37
CA LEU A 51 16.97 -15.00 76.30
C LEU A 51 16.33 -14.76 77.69
N PRO A 52 17.01 -15.12 78.79
CA PRO A 52 16.48 -14.96 80.15
C PRO A 52 16.07 -13.52 80.49
N GLU A 53 16.73 -12.54 79.90
CA GLU A 53 16.47 -11.10 80.12
C GLU A 53 15.22 -10.58 79.39
N VAL A 54 14.78 -11.27 78.32
CA VAL A 54 13.62 -10.89 77.52
C VAL A 54 12.39 -11.71 77.91
N GLY A 55 12.56 -13.03 78.08
CA GLY A 55 11.52 -13.93 78.60
C GLY A 55 10.18 -13.82 77.88
N LEU A 56 10.17 -13.84 76.54
CA LEU A 56 8.95 -13.65 75.76
C LEU A 56 8.07 -14.90 75.86
N ASP A 57 6.86 -14.77 76.43
CA ASP A 57 5.92 -15.89 76.50
C ASP A 57 5.55 -16.43 75.12
N TRP A 58 5.36 -17.75 75.03
CA TRP A 58 5.06 -18.47 73.79
C TRP A 58 3.80 -17.96 73.05
N TRP A 59 2.84 -17.34 73.75
CA TRP A 59 1.59 -16.86 73.16
C TRP A 59 1.73 -15.54 72.39
N TRP A 60 2.78 -14.74 72.64
CA TRP A 60 2.99 -13.45 71.97
C TRP A 60 3.20 -13.54 70.45
N PRO A 61 4.09 -14.43 69.93
CA PRO A 61 4.19 -14.64 68.49
C PRO A 61 2.89 -15.13 67.88
N LEU A 62 2.16 -16.01 68.57
CA LEU A 62 0.89 -16.57 68.08
C LEU A 62 -0.18 -15.48 67.94
N ALA A 63 -0.30 -14.59 68.92
CA ALA A 63 -1.19 -13.43 68.86
C ALA A 63 -0.82 -12.48 67.70
N THR A 64 0.47 -12.23 67.50
CA THR A 64 0.98 -11.40 66.39
C THR A 64 0.68 -12.04 65.03
N GLY A 65 0.82 -13.35 64.94
CA GLY A 65 0.48 -14.15 63.76
C GLY A 65 -0.99 -14.10 63.40
N ALA A 66 -1.88 -14.19 64.39
CA ALA A 66 -3.32 -14.08 64.19
C ALA A 66 -3.73 -12.71 63.64
N VAL A 67 -3.16 -11.62 64.19
CA VAL A 67 -3.37 -10.26 63.69
C VAL A 67 -2.82 -10.11 62.26
N GLY A 68 -1.58 -10.57 62.02
CA GLY A 68 -0.94 -10.50 60.71
C GLY A 68 -1.66 -11.29 59.62
N ALA A 69 -2.10 -12.52 59.93
CA ALA A 69 -2.88 -13.36 59.02
C ALA A 69 -4.23 -12.72 58.68
N THR A 70 -4.93 -12.20 59.69
CA THR A 70 -6.22 -11.53 59.52
C THR A 70 -6.08 -10.26 58.67
N ALA A 71 -5.07 -9.43 58.94
CA ALA A 71 -4.76 -8.25 58.14
C ALA A 71 -4.38 -8.61 56.69
N ALA A 72 -3.62 -9.68 56.48
CA ALA A 72 -3.22 -10.13 55.15
C ALA A 72 -4.41 -10.67 54.33
N VAL A 73 -5.31 -11.43 54.95
CA VAL A 73 -6.52 -11.96 54.31
C VAL A 73 -7.51 -10.83 54.01
N THR A 74 -7.81 -9.97 54.99
CA THR A 74 -8.74 -8.84 54.81
C THR A 74 -8.26 -7.86 53.74
N ARG A 75 -6.97 -7.51 53.73
CA ARG A 75 -6.39 -6.71 52.65
C ARG A 75 -6.53 -7.39 51.29
N SER A 76 -6.29 -8.70 51.20
CA SER A 76 -6.42 -9.45 49.96
C SER A 76 -7.88 -9.57 49.50
N VAL A 77 -8.85 -9.56 50.41
CA VAL A 77 -10.28 -9.51 50.09
C VAL A 77 -10.66 -8.12 49.57
N ALA A 78 -10.21 -7.06 50.26
CA ALA A 78 -10.47 -5.67 49.86
C ALA A 78 -9.90 -5.33 48.47
N THR A 79 -8.83 -5.99 48.05
CA THR A 79 -8.23 -5.83 46.71
C THR A 79 -8.68 -6.89 45.70
N GLY A 80 -9.72 -7.69 46.00
CA GLY A 80 -10.27 -8.67 45.06
C GLY A 80 -9.35 -9.87 44.72
N GLY A 81 -8.34 -10.17 45.53
CA GLY A 81 -7.34 -11.21 45.23
C GLY A 81 -7.94 -12.64 45.24
N PRO A 82 -7.38 -13.61 44.49
CA PRO A 82 -7.89 -14.99 44.43
C PRO A 82 -7.85 -15.73 45.77
N TRP A 83 -8.76 -16.69 45.98
CA TRP A 83 -8.85 -17.45 47.24
C TRP A 83 -7.55 -18.18 47.64
N VAL A 84 -6.84 -18.76 46.67
CA VAL A 84 -5.54 -19.44 46.90
C VAL A 84 -4.51 -18.47 47.48
N SER A 85 -4.46 -17.24 46.97
CA SER A 85 -3.55 -16.21 47.46
C SER A 85 -3.91 -15.72 48.87
N ARG A 86 -5.21 -15.60 49.17
CA ARG A 86 -5.71 -15.26 50.50
C ARG A 86 -5.25 -16.30 51.52
N LEU A 87 -5.45 -17.58 51.21
CA LEU A 87 -5.04 -18.68 52.07
C LEU A 87 -3.52 -18.74 52.21
N TYR A 88 -2.77 -18.68 51.12
CA TYR A 88 -1.31 -18.73 51.16
C TYR A 88 -0.70 -17.64 52.05
N ARG A 89 -1.20 -16.40 51.95
CA ARG A 89 -0.73 -15.28 52.78
C ARG A 89 -1.09 -15.48 54.27
N GLY A 90 -2.31 -15.93 54.57
CA GLY A 90 -2.73 -16.22 55.94
C GLY A 90 -1.96 -17.39 56.57
N VAL A 91 -1.81 -18.49 55.82
CA VAL A 91 -1.07 -19.69 56.24
C VAL A 91 0.42 -19.39 56.47
N ARG A 92 1.04 -18.52 55.67
CA ARG A 92 2.43 -18.10 55.91
C ARG A 92 2.61 -17.35 57.22
N TRP A 93 1.72 -16.40 57.51
CA TRP A 93 1.75 -15.67 58.78
C TRP A 93 1.59 -16.64 59.95
N ALA A 94 0.54 -17.47 59.93
CA ALA A 94 0.29 -18.46 60.97
C ALA A 94 1.42 -19.49 61.11
N GLY A 95 2.02 -19.93 60.00
CA GLY A 95 3.09 -20.93 59.98
C GLY A 95 4.39 -20.44 60.62
N TYR A 96 4.90 -19.27 60.22
CA TYR A 96 6.15 -18.74 60.79
C TYR A 96 5.99 -18.33 62.25
N THR A 97 4.86 -17.72 62.63
CA THR A 97 4.63 -17.33 64.03
C THR A 97 4.25 -18.49 64.93
N GLY A 98 3.54 -19.49 64.39
CA GLY A 98 3.25 -20.74 65.08
C GLY A 98 4.54 -21.52 65.35
N TRP A 99 5.48 -21.52 64.40
CA TRP A 99 6.82 -22.05 64.64
C TRP A 99 7.58 -21.29 65.73
N CYS A 100 7.57 -19.94 65.73
CA CYS A 100 8.19 -19.14 66.79
C CYS A 100 7.59 -19.46 68.17
N SER A 101 6.27 -19.58 68.24
CA SER A 101 5.53 -19.91 69.46
C SER A 101 5.94 -21.27 70.02
N TRP A 102 6.02 -22.28 69.14
CA TRP A 102 6.49 -23.61 69.51
C TRP A 102 7.96 -23.63 69.96
N ALA A 103 8.84 -22.92 69.25
CA ALA A 103 10.26 -22.80 69.62
C ALA A 103 10.46 -22.17 71.00
N LEU A 104 9.68 -21.14 71.35
CA LEU A 104 9.73 -20.53 72.69
C LEU A 104 9.18 -21.46 73.77
N ALA A 105 8.09 -22.18 73.49
CA ALA A 105 7.53 -23.16 74.42
C ALA A 105 8.47 -24.36 74.69
N ALA A 106 9.29 -24.73 73.70
CA ALA A 106 10.29 -25.80 73.80
C ALA A 106 11.62 -25.36 74.46
N GLY A 107 11.72 -24.10 74.92
CA GLY A 107 12.91 -23.59 75.61
C GLY A 107 13.98 -22.97 74.70
N GLY A 108 13.68 -22.78 73.40
CA GLY A 108 14.55 -22.08 72.46
C GLY A 108 14.55 -22.66 71.04
N PRO A 109 15.08 -21.94 70.04
CA PRO A 109 15.00 -22.34 68.63
C PRO A 109 16.07 -23.35 68.20
N TRP A 110 17.01 -23.72 69.07
CA TRP A 110 18.23 -24.46 68.72
C TRP A 110 18.05 -25.98 68.69
N ASP A 111 16.85 -26.48 68.98
CA ASP A 111 16.56 -27.89 68.79
C ASP A 111 16.60 -28.28 67.31
N SER A 112 17.13 -29.48 67.04
CA SER A 112 17.33 -30.01 65.69
C SER A 112 16.00 -30.20 64.94
N ALA A 113 14.94 -30.67 65.63
CA ALA A 113 13.62 -30.78 65.04
C ALA A 113 12.99 -29.39 64.84
N GLY A 114 13.25 -28.47 65.76
CA GLY A 114 13.05 -27.02 65.66
C GLY A 114 13.47 -26.45 64.31
N LEU A 115 14.78 -26.48 64.05
CA LEU A 115 15.38 -25.91 62.86
C LEU A 115 14.96 -26.64 61.57
N ALA A 116 14.81 -27.98 61.62
CA ALA A 116 14.34 -28.76 60.49
C ALA A 116 12.91 -28.37 60.06
N ALA A 117 12.00 -28.18 61.02
CA ALA A 117 10.63 -27.75 60.75
C ALA A 117 10.58 -26.35 60.10
N LEU A 118 11.42 -25.40 60.56
CA LEU A 118 11.54 -24.08 59.94
C LEU A 118 12.08 -24.19 58.51
N GLY A 119 13.12 -24.99 58.30
CA GLY A 119 13.71 -25.23 56.98
C GLY A 119 12.71 -25.80 55.97
N VAL A 120 11.97 -26.85 56.36
CA VAL A 120 10.92 -27.45 55.53
C VAL A 120 9.79 -26.45 55.24
N GLY A 121 9.32 -25.72 56.25
CA GLY A 121 8.30 -24.68 56.07
C GLY A 121 8.75 -23.55 55.14
N THR A 122 10.04 -23.20 55.18
CA THR A 122 10.66 -22.20 54.30
C THR A 122 10.70 -22.67 52.85
N VAL A 123 11.14 -23.91 52.61
CA VAL A 123 11.14 -24.51 51.27
C VAL A 123 9.72 -24.63 50.73
N ALA A 124 8.77 -25.12 51.54
CA ALA A 124 7.36 -25.21 51.15
C ALA A 124 6.77 -23.83 50.80
N ALA A 125 7.04 -22.81 51.61
CA ALA A 125 6.61 -21.44 51.34
C ALA A 125 7.23 -20.89 50.05
N ALA A 126 8.52 -21.15 49.79
CA ALA A 126 9.22 -20.74 48.58
C ALA A 126 8.65 -21.43 47.33
N VAL A 127 8.39 -22.74 47.39
CA VAL A 127 7.85 -23.54 46.28
C VAL A 127 6.40 -23.17 45.95
N LEU A 128 5.59 -22.85 46.96
CA LEU A 128 4.19 -22.46 46.76
C LEU A 128 3.99 -20.98 46.36
N GLN A 129 5.03 -20.14 46.51
CA GLN A 129 4.94 -18.71 46.18
C GLN A 129 4.66 -18.43 44.69
N PRO A 130 5.35 -19.08 43.72
CA PRO A 130 5.06 -18.89 42.30
C PRO A 130 3.64 -19.32 41.93
N ALA A 131 3.13 -20.40 42.53
CA ALA A 131 1.76 -20.87 42.31
C ALA A 131 0.74 -19.85 42.83
N SER A 132 0.91 -19.30 44.03
CA SER A 132 0.04 -18.23 44.52
C SER A 132 0.08 -16.99 43.62
N ARG A 133 1.25 -16.62 43.10
CA ARG A 133 1.41 -15.47 42.20
C ARG A 133 0.78 -15.69 40.83
N SER A 134 0.83 -16.91 40.29
CA SER A 134 0.21 -17.20 38.99
C SER A 134 -1.31 -17.05 39.05
N PHE A 135 -1.95 -17.41 40.17
CA PHE A 135 -3.38 -17.14 40.37
C PHE A 135 -3.70 -15.65 40.49
N GLU A 136 -2.83 -14.85 41.12
CA GLU A 136 -2.99 -13.39 41.20
C GLU A 136 -2.91 -12.75 39.80
N VAL A 137 -1.87 -13.08 39.03
CA VAL A 137 -1.71 -12.63 37.63
C VAL A 137 -2.91 -13.05 36.78
N ALA A 138 -3.36 -14.30 36.89
CA ALA A 138 -4.51 -14.78 36.14
C ALA A 138 -5.83 -14.07 36.53
N ALA A 139 -5.99 -13.64 37.78
CA ALA A 139 -7.16 -12.87 38.18
C ALA A 139 -7.08 -11.40 37.73
N GLU A 140 -5.90 -10.79 37.80
CA GLU A 140 -5.65 -9.45 37.24
C GLU A 140 -5.90 -9.43 35.72
N ASP A 141 -5.42 -10.44 35.00
CA ASP A 141 -5.65 -10.59 33.55
C ASP A 141 -7.15 -10.75 33.23
N ARG A 142 -7.89 -11.51 34.04
CA ARG A 142 -9.35 -11.66 33.90
C ARG A 142 -10.08 -10.35 34.14
N GLN A 143 -9.78 -9.64 35.22
CA GLN A 143 -10.38 -8.34 35.52
C GLN A 143 -10.10 -7.33 34.41
N ALA A 144 -8.85 -7.24 33.95
CA ALA A 144 -8.47 -6.38 32.84
C ALA A 144 -9.14 -6.79 31.51
N ALA A 145 -9.43 -8.08 31.30
CA ALA A 145 -10.18 -8.56 30.14
C ALA A 145 -11.68 -8.18 30.25
N GLU A 146 -12.29 -8.37 31.41
CA GLU A 146 -13.69 -8.01 31.67
C GLU A 146 -13.93 -6.49 31.54
N GLU A 147 -13.02 -5.68 32.07
CA GLU A 147 -13.07 -4.22 31.92
C GLU A 147 -12.98 -3.80 30.44
N ARG A 148 -12.07 -4.41 29.67
CA ARG A 148 -11.95 -4.17 28.23
C ARG A 148 -13.20 -4.60 27.47
N ILE A 149 -13.82 -5.73 27.82
CA ILE A 149 -15.08 -6.17 27.21
C ILE A 149 -16.21 -5.18 27.51
N ARG A 150 -16.32 -4.72 28.76
CA ARG A 150 -17.34 -3.74 29.17
C ARG A 150 -17.15 -2.40 28.46
N GLN A 151 -15.92 -1.90 28.39
CA GLN A 151 -15.60 -0.66 27.66
C GLN A 151 -15.96 -0.79 26.18
N ARG A 152 -15.56 -1.89 25.52
CA ARG A 152 -15.91 -2.14 24.12
C ARG A 152 -17.42 -2.28 23.89
N ALA A 153 -18.14 -2.92 24.79
CA ALA A 153 -19.60 -3.05 24.71
C ALA A 153 -20.31 -1.69 24.85
N GLY A 154 -19.84 -0.85 25.77
CA GLY A 154 -20.34 0.53 25.92
C GLY A 154 -20.12 1.35 24.65
N LEU A 155 -18.88 1.35 24.15
CA LEU A 155 -18.51 2.05 22.91
C LEU A 155 -19.29 1.54 21.70
N ALA A 156 -19.47 0.22 21.58
CA ALA A 156 -20.30 -0.37 20.53
C ALA A 156 -21.75 0.14 20.58
N GLY A 157 -22.37 0.16 21.76
CA GLY A 157 -23.73 0.68 21.94
C GLY A 157 -23.86 2.16 21.60
N GLU A 158 -22.87 2.98 21.97
CA GLU A 158 -22.82 4.40 21.62
C GLU A 158 -22.78 4.60 20.09
N TRP A 159 -21.91 3.86 19.39
CA TRP A 159 -21.80 3.92 17.93
C TRP A 159 -23.04 3.38 17.21
N GLU A 160 -23.66 2.30 17.70
CA GLU A 160 -24.94 1.81 17.17
C GLU A 160 -26.02 2.88 17.28
N ALA A 161 -26.16 3.51 18.46
CA ALA A 161 -27.13 4.57 18.69
C ALA A 161 -26.87 5.79 17.79
N ARG A 162 -25.60 6.21 17.67
CA ARG A 162 -25.17 7.32 16.80
C ARG A 162 -25.49 7.05 15.33
N ILE A 163 -25.09 5.89 14.80
CA ILE A 163 -25.31 5.54 13.40
C ILE A 163 -26.80 5.44 13.10
N ASN A 164 -27.59 4.80 13.96
CA ASN A 164 -29.04 4.69 13.77
C ASN A 164 -29.71 6.07 13.77
N ARG A 165 -29.31 6.99 14.66
CA ARG A 165 -29.83 8.36 14.75
C ARG A 165 -29.49 9.20 13.52
N ILE A 166 -28.20 9.28 13.15
CA ILE A 166 -27.71 10.17 12.10
C ILE A 166 -28.03 9.64 10.71
N CYS A 167 -27.82 8.34 10.48
CA CYS A 167 -28.09 7.72 9.18
C CYS A 167 -29.56 7.34 8.97
N ARG A 168 -30.42 7.55 9.99
CA ARG A 168 -31.86 7.22 9.97
C ARG A 168 -32.12 5.78 9.54
N VAL A 169 -31.39 4.83 10.14
CA VAL A 169 -31.54 3.41 9.83
C VAL A 169 -32.74 2.84 10.60
N ASP A 170 -33.68 2.25 9.86
CA ASP A 170 -34.89 1.64 10.44
C ASP A 170 -34.56 0.45 11.36
N ARG A 171 -35.47 0.19 12.32
CA ARG A 171 -35.34 -0.94 13.23
C ARG A 171 -35.33 -2.27 12.44
N PRO A 172 -34.47 -3.24 12.79
CA PRO A 172 -33.75 -3.41 14.07
C PRO A 172 -32.48 -2.56 14.25
N GLY A 173 -32.10 -1.72 13.28
CA GLY A 173 -30.91 -0.86 13.35
C GLY A 173 -29.63 -1.59 12.98
N VAL A 174 -28.51 -0.87 13.02
CA VAL A 174 -27.18 -1.43 12.80
C VAL A 174 -26.65 -2.16 14.03
N ARG A 175 -25.75 -3.12 13.82
CA ARG A 175 -25.03 -3.83 14.88
C ARG A 175 -23.53 -3.67 14.71
N VAL A 176 -22.81 -3.23 15.73
CA VAL A 176 -21.34 -3.21 15.74
C VAL A 176 -20.85 -4.63 16.05
N THR A 177 -20.08 -5.21 15.13
CA THR A 177 -19.53 -6.57 15.29
C THR A 177 -18.11 -6.57 15.81
N ASP A 178 -17.34 -5.52 15.54
CA ASP A 178 -15.94 -5.43 15.95
C ASP A 178 -15.48 -3.98 16.12
N ILE A 179 -14.59 -3.76 17.08
CA ILE A 179 -13.91 -2.47 17.32
C ILE A 179 -12.43 -2.77 17.56
N ALA A 180 -11.58 -2.16 16.73
CA ALA A 180 -10.13 -2.29 16.81
C ALA A 180 -9.48 -0.90 16.88
N GLU A 181 -8.89 -0.58 18.03
CA GLU A 181 -8.07 0.62 18.22
C GLU A 181 -6.77 0.53 17.41
N TRP A 182 -6.31 1.67 16.91
CA TRP A 182 -5.13 1.78 16.07
C TRP A 182 -3.91 2.18 16.87
N MET A 183 -2.91 1.31 16.90
CA MET A 183 -1.56 1.62 17.39
C MET A 183 -0.63 1.80 16.20
N MET A 184 -0.52 3.04 15.70
CA MET A 184 0.26 3.35 14.50
C MET A 184 1.67 3.82 14.85
N PRO A 185 2.67 3.63 13.97
CA PRO A 185 4.02 4.15 14.19
C PRO A 185 4.03 5.67 14.41
N ASP A 186 4.87 6.14 15.33
CA ASP A 186 5.12 7.57 15.49
C ASP A 186 6.20 8.02 14.47
N PRO A 187 5.88 8.90 13.51
CA PRO A 187 6.84 9.35 12.52
C PRO A 187 7.97 10.20 13.11
N ASN A 188 7.74 10.83 14.27
CA ASN A 188 8.73 11.65 14.95
C ASN A 188 9.61 10.84 15.90
N GLN A 189 9.19 9.63 16.27
CA GLN A 189 9.90 8.75 17.22
C GLN A 189 9.96 7.32 16.67
N PRO A 190 10.97 7.01 15.84
CA PRO A 190 11.15 5.68 15.26
C PRO A 190 11.10 4.58 16.33
N GLY A 191 10.31 3.53 16.09
CA GLY A 191 10.15 2.39 16.98
C GLY A 191 9.09 2.55 18.08
N GLN A 192 8.46 3.72 18.21
CA GLN A 192 7.31 3.92 19.09
C GLN A 192 6.00 3.88 18.30
N THR A 193 4.91 3.57 19.01
CA THR A 193 3.55 3.63 18.48
C THR A 193 2.71 4.63 19.26
N ARG A 194 1.74 5.23 18.58
CA ARG A 194 0.76 6.16 19.13
C ARG A 194 -0.64 5.71 18.76
N GLU A 195 -1.59 6.00 19.64
CA GLU A 195 -3.01 5.78 19.37
C GLU A 195 -3.53 6.89 18.45
N THR A 196 -4.10 6.52 17.31
CA THR A 196 -4.56 7.49 16.28
C THR A 196 -6.06 7.42 16.00
N GLY A 197 -6.74 6.40 16.51
CA GLY A 197 -8.16 6.20 16.25
C GLY A 197 -8.60 4.74 16.38
N MET A 198 -9.67 4.39 15.67
CA MET A 198 -10.26 3.06 15.73
C MET A 198 -11.00 2.68 14.45
N SER A 199 -10.97 1.39 14.14
CA SER A 199 -11.80 0.73 13.12
C SER A 199 -13.04 0.16 13.78
N ILE A 200 -14.21 0.46 13.21
CA ILE A 200 -15.49 -0.08 13.67
C ILE A 200 -16.13 -0.85 12.52
N VAL A 201 -16.38 -2.14 12.73
CA VAL A 201 -17.09 -2.98 11.77
C VAL A 201 -18.55 -3.04 12.15
N VAL A 202 -19.40 -2.61 11.22
CA VAL A 202 -20.84 -2.48 11.41
C VAL A 202 -21.57 -3.39 10.44
N GLU A 203 -22.51 -4.17 10.95
CA GLU A 203 -23.45 -4.94 10.15
C GLU A 203 -24.77 -4.18 10.00
N LEU A 204 -25.17 -3.98 8.75
CA LEU A 204 -26.42 -3.37 8.36
C LEU A 204 -27.59 -4.38 8.44
N PRO A 205 -28.80 -3.92 8.79
CA PRO A 205 -30.00 -4.73 8.70
C PRO A 205 -30.28 -5.13 7.25
N LYS A 206 -31.08 -6.18 7.05
CA LYS A 206 -31.54 -6.57 5.71
C LYS A 206 -32.48 -5.47 5.19
N GLY A 207 -32.17 -4.87 4.04
CA GLY A 207 -33.00 -3.80 3.46
C GLY A 207 -32.24 -2.87 2.52
N ALA A 208 -32.79 -1.68 2.27
CA ALA A 208 -32.29 -0.70 1.31
C ALA A 208 -31.05 0.10 1.79
N SER A 209 -30.68 -0.01 3.07
CA SER A 209 -29.50 0.67 3.61
C SER A 209 -28.21 0.03 3.09
N SER A 210 -27.32 0.85 2.53
CA SER A 210 -26.02 0.41 2.02
C SER A 210 -24.88 1.17 2.69
N TRP A 211 -23.66 0.67 2.57
CA TRP A 211 -22.47 1.39 3.04
C TRP A 211 -22.35 2.81 2.44
N LYS A 212 -22.92 3.03 1.24
CA LYS A 212 -22.96 4.36 0.60
C LYS A 212 -23.86 5.34 1.35
N THR A 213 -24.94 4.85 1.98
CA THR A 213 -25.85 5.64 2.81
C THR A 213 -25.11 6.17 4.04
N ILE A 214 -24.34 5.31 4.72
CA ILE A 214 -23.49 5.71 5.85
C ILE A 214 -22.40 6.69 5.37
N ARG A 215 -21.73 6.40 4.25
CA ARG A 215 -20.69 7.28 3.69
C ARG A 215 -21.20 8.69 3.40
N ALA A 216 -22.43 8.84 2.92
CA ALA A 216 -23.02 10.14 2.65
C ALA A 216 -23.27 10.99 3.92
N ARG A 217 -23.20 10.38 5.10
CA ARG A 217 -23.41 10.99 6.42
C ARG A 217 -22.15 10.98 7.28
N ALA A 218 -20.98 10.70 6.70
CA ALA A 218 -19.74 10.57 7.46
C ALA A 218 -19.35 11.86 8.20
N GLU A 219 -19.59 13.02 7.61
CA GLU A 219 -19.35 14.34 8.22
C GLU A 219 -20.31 14.59 9.40
N ASP A 220 -21.61 14.33 9.22
CA ASP A 220 -22.62 14.41 10.30
C ASP A 220 -22.27 13.47 11.47
N LEU A 221 -21.76 12.27 11.17
CA LEU A 221 -21.31 11.30 12.17
C LEU A 221 -20.06 11.78 12.92
N ALA A 222 -19.11 12.43 12.22
CA ALA A 222 -17.91 12.99 12.84
C ALA A 222 -18.26 14.16 13.78
N SER A 223 -19.19 15.03 13.36
CA SER A 223 -19.70 16.13 14.17
C SER A 223 -20.45 15.65 15.41
N ASP A 224 -21.33 14.64 15.30
CA ASP A 224 -22.02 14.04 16.46
C ASP A 224 -21.06 13.31 17.42
N ALA A 225 -19.93 12.82 16.90
CA ALA A 225 -18.86 12.23 17.69
C ALA A 225 -17.91 13.27 18.33
N ASP A 226 -18.14 14.57 18.09
CA ASP A 226 -17.28 15.67 18.56
C ASP A 226 -15.80 15.44 18.22
N LEU A 227 -15.54 14.95 17.00
CA LEU A 227 -14.17 14.78 16.51
C LEU A 227 -13.57 16.16 16.18
N PRO A 228 -12.25 16.36 16.38
CA PRO A 228 -11.57 17.58 15.95
C PRO A 228 -11.82 17.86 14.46
N ASP A 229 -11.85 19.14 14.06
CA ASP A 229 -12.15 19.57 12.68
C ASP A 229 -11.30 18.90 11.59
N GLU A 230 -10.06 18.53 11.94
CA GLU A 230 -9.09 17.91 11.03
C GLU A 230 -9.17 16.36 11.04
N CYS A 231 -9.95 15.81 11.97
CA CYS A 231 -10.26 14.40 12.09
C CYS A 231 -11.57 14.06 11.38
N GLY A 232 -11.78 12.79 11.07
CA GLY A 232 -12.99 12.39 10.39
C GLY A 232 -13.20 10.89 10.34
N ILE A 233 -14.30 10.51 9.68
CA ILE A 233 -14.73 9.13 9.53
C ILE A 233 -14.65 8.76 8.05
N GLU A 234 -13.77 7.82 7.70
CA GLU A 234 -13.76 7.22 6.37
C GLU A 234 -14.63 5.96 6.36
N VAL A 235 -15.44 5.78 5.32
CA VAL A 235 -16.41 4.68 5.24
C VAL A 235 -16.13 3.82 4.02
N ALA A 236 -15.91 2.52 4.25
CA ALA A 236 -15.64 1.53 3.21
C ALA A 236 -16.53 0.28 3.35
N SER A 237 -16.66 -0.48 2.25
CA SER A 237 -17.28 -1.81 2.28
C SER A 237 -16.32 -2.83 2.91
N HIS A 238 -16.84 -3.80 3.66
CA HIS A 238 -16.00 -4.77 4.39
C HIS A 238 -16.38 -6.23 4.08
N GLY A 239 -15.94 -6.73 2.92
CA GLY A 239 -16.14 -8.11 2.46
C GLY A 239 -17.57 -8.48 2.04
N SER A 240 -18.59 -7.87 2.65
CA SER A 240 -20.01 -8.07 2.32
C SER A 240 -20.71 -6.73 2.16
N ARG A 241 -21.74 -6.65 1.30
CA ARG A 241 -22.58 -5.44 1.13
C ARG A 241 -23.29 -5.01 2.41
N ARG A 242 -23.48 -5.95 3.35
CA ARG A 242 -24.07 -5.69 4.67
C ARG A 242 -23.04 -5.32 5.73
N ARG A 243 -21.75 -5.40 5.44
CA ARG A 243 -20.69 -5.02 6.39
C ARG A 243 -20.00 -3.74 5.94
N VAL A 244 -19.91 -2.81 6.86
CA VAL A 244 -19.33 -1.48 6.67
C VAL A 244 -18.18 -1.34 7.62
N LEU A 245 -17.06 -0.82 7.13
CA LEU A 245 -15.91 -0.45 7.92
C LEU A 245 -15.91 1.06 8.06
N LEU A 246 -15.97 1.55 9.30
CA LEU A 246 -15.78 2.94 9.64
C LEU A 246 -14.35 3.07 10.19
N LEU A 247 -13.57 3.96 9.60
CA LEU A 247 -12.24 4.32 10.08
C LEU A 247 -12.36 5.67 10.76
N VAL A 248 -12.36 5.68 12.10
CA VAL A 248 -12.56 6.86 12.93
C VAL A 248 -11.20 7.38 13.39
N SER A 249 -10.77 8.52 12.88
CA SER A 249 -9.53 9.16 13.33
C SER A 249 -9.85 10.04 14.55
N THR A 250 -9.09 9.90 15.64
CA THR A 250 -9.27 10.71 16.87
C THR A 250 -8.15 11.71 17.09
N VAL A 251 -7.05 11.56 16.35
CA VAL A 251 -5.90 12.47 16.33
C VAL A 251 -5.64 12.85 14.88
N ASN A 252 -5.32 14.12 14.62
CA ASN A 252 -4.86 14.51 13.29
C ASN A 252 -3.43 13.98 13.07
N ALA A 253 -3.33 12.79 12.49
CA ALA A 253 -2.05 12.18 12.16
C ALA A 253 -1.24 12.97 11.11
N LEU A 254 -1.91 13.86 10.37
CA LEU A 254 -1.37 14.62 9.25
C LEU A 254 -1.02 16.08 9.60
N ALA A 255 -1.24 16.51 10.85
CA ALA A 255 -1.03 17.90 11.27
C ALA A 255 0.41 18.38 10.98
N ASP A 256 1.39 17.62 11.49
CA ASP A 256 2.79 17.96 11.37
C ASP A 256 3.38 17.51 10.03
N ASP A 257 4.53 18.09 9.67
CA ASP A 257 5.36 17.54 8.59
C ASP A 257 5.91 16.18 9.00
N ILE A 258 5.77 15.20 8.10
CA ILE A 258 6.11 13.80 8.37
C ILE A 258 7.47 13.52 7.73
N PRO A 259 8.58 13.45 8.48
CA PRO A 259 9.90 13.26 7.89
C PRO A 259 10.01 11.89 7.21
N VAL A 260 10.71 11.82 6.08
CA VAL A 260 11.02 10.53 5.42
C VAL A 260 12.04 9.69 6.21
N GLY A 261 12.87 10.34 7.04
CA GLY A 261 13.93 9.71 7.82
C GLY A 261 15.19 9.38 7.01
N ASP A 262 16.21 8.85 7.69
CA ASP A 262 17.55 8.59 7.13
C ASP A 262 17.78 7.11 6.77
N ASP A 263 16.70 6.33 6.62
CA ASP A 263 16.80 4.93 6.20
C ASP A 263 17.01 4.84 4.68
N PHE A 264 18.19 4.37 4.29
CA PHE A 264 18.60 4.08 2.91
C PHE A 264 18.85 2.58 2.69
N SER A 265 18.38 1.72 3.58
CA SER A 265 18.50 0.27 3.43
C SER A 265 17.95 -0.19 2.07
N PRO A 266 18.60 -1.17 1.44
CA PRO A 266 18.20 -1.66 0.13
C PRO A 266 16.80 -2.25 0.20
N MET A 267 16.00 -1.94 -0.81
CA MET A 267 14.67 -2.52 -1.05
C MET A 267 14.68 -3.23 -2.40
N SER A 268 13.57 -3.79 -2.85
CA SER A 268 13.36 -4.21 -4.24
C SER A 268 12.25 -3.40 -4.87
N ILE A 269 12.25 -3.25 -6.19
CA ILE A 269 11.11 -2.67 -6.92
C ILE A 269 9.83 -3.49 -6.72
N TYR A 270 9.95 -4.77 -6.34
CA TYR A 270 8.82 -5.63 -5.97
C TYR A 270 8.18 -5.23 -4.63
N ASP A 271 8.90 -4.50 -3.79
CA ASP A 271 8.41 -4.07 -2.49
C ASP A 271 7.45 -2.89 -2.61
N ASP A 272 6.67 -2.71 -1.54
CA ASP A 272 5.80 -1.56 -1.38
C ASP A 272 6.63 -0.33 -0.95
N LEU A 273 6.67 0.68 -1.82
CA LEU A 273 7.37 1.95 -1.60
C LEU A 273 6.56 2.86 -0.67
N LEU A 274 7.20 3.32 0.40
CA LEU A 274 6.62 4.20 1.41
C LEU A 274 6.58 5.65 0.91
N VAL A 275 5.40 6.23 0.76
CA VAL A 275 5.23 7.55 0.11
C VAL A 275 4.44 8.59 0.90
N GLY A 276 3.89 8.21 2.06
CA GLY A 276 3.10 9.12 2.89
C GLY A 276 2.43 8.44 4.06
N MET A 277 1.49 9.14 4.69
CA MET A 277 0.67 8.65 5.78
C MET A 277 -0.80 8.99 5.53
N TYR A 278 -1.72 8.06 5.80
CA TYR A 278 -3.16 8.27 5.76
C TYR A 278 -3.66 8.98 7.03
N ARG A 279 -4.90 9.49 7.01
CA ARG A 279 -5.55 10.10 8.19
C ARG A 279 -5.56 9.19 9.43
N ASP A 280 -5.65 7.87 9.22
CA ASP A 280 -5.59 6.88 10.29
C ASP A 280 -4.21 6.70 10.92
N GLY A 281 -3.17 7.34 10.38
CA GLY A 281 -1.77 7.22 10.83
C GLY A 281 -1.00 6.05 10.23
N SER A 282 -1.64 5.20 9.42
CA SER A 282 -0.96 4.13 8.69
C SER A 282 -0.21 4.68 7.49
N TYR A 283 0.88 4.02 7.11
CA TYR A 283 1.69 4.45 5.97
C TYR A 283 1.02 4.14 4.63
N VAL A 284 1.13 5.09 3.70
CA VAL A 284 0.83 4.92 2.28
C VAL A 284 1.96 4.13 1.64
N LYS A 285 1.58 3.04 1.00
CA LYS A 285 2.44 2.10 0.30
C LYS A 285 1.99 1.97 -1.15
N ILE A 286 2.90 2.17 -2.10
CA ILE A 286 2.63 2.00 -3.54
C ILE A 286 3.59 0.97 -4.15
N ASN A 287 3.13 0.25 -5.16
CA ASN A 287 3.97 -0.70 -5.90
C ASN A 287 4.06 -0.28 -7.36
N LEU A 288 5.29 -0.09 -7.86
CA LEU A 288 5.52 0.41 -9.23
C LEU A 288 5.98 -0.66 -10.22
N LYS A 289 6.43 -1.84 -9.75
CA LYS A 289 6.96 -2.90 -10.61
C LYS A 289 6.04 -3.27 -11.78
N TRP A 290 4.74 -3.39 -11.52
CA TRP A 290 3.76 -3.82 -12.52
C TRP A 290 2.73 -2.76 -12.89
N SER A 291 2.81 -1.57 -12.33
CA SER A 291 1.78 -0.54 -12.48
C SER A 291 2.39 0.74 -13.05
N ALA A 292 1.70 1.36 -14.03
CA ALA A 292 2.00 2.75 -14.34
C ALA A 292 1.45 3.62 -13.22
N MET A 293 2.09 4.76 -13.03
CA MET A 293 1.63 5.77 -12.08
C MET A 293 1.29 7.07 -12.79
N ALA A 294 0.19 7.69 -12.37
CA ALA A 294 -0.14 9.06 -12.70
C ALA A 294 -0.04 9.91 -11.42
N LEU A 295 0.67 11.04 -11.51
CA LEU A 295 0.86 12.00 -10.43
C LEU A 295 0.43 13.39 -10.89
N ILE A 296 -0.59 13.96 -10.26
CA ILE A 296 -1.01 15.34 -10.53
C ILE A 296 -0.87 16.22 -9.29
N GLY A 297 -0.84 17.54 -9.47
CA GLY A 297 -0.90 18.48 -8.36
C GLY A 297 -0.63 19.92 -8.80
N ALA A 298 -1.37 20.87 -8.24
CA ALA A 298 -1.22 22.28 -8.56
C ALA A 298 0.18 22.81 -8.16
N THR A 299 0.57 23.96 -8.69
CA THR A 299 1.82 24.61 -8.27
C THR A 299 1.79 24.88 -6.75
N GLY A 300 2.87 24.53 -6.04
CA GLY A 300 2.94 24.65 -4.59
C GLY A 300 2.15 23.59 -3.81
N SER A 301 1.60 22.57 -4.46
CA SER A 301 0.89 21.45 -3.80
C SER A 301 1.80 20.45 -3.09
N GLY A 302 3.10 20.46 -3.40
CA GLY A 302 4.05 19.41 -2.99
C GLY A 302 4.31 18.32 -4.03
N LYS A 303 3.78 18.42 -5.27
CA LYS A 303 4.04 17.48 -6.38
C LYS A 303 5.53 17.15 -6.55
N SER A 304 6.39 18.18 -6.66
CA SER A 304 7.83 17.99 -6.88
C SER A 304 8.53 17.32 -5.69
N ALA A 305 8.14 17.65 -4.45
CA ALA A 305 8.66 16.99 -3.25
C ALA A 305 8.21 15.52 -3.17
N HIS A 306 6.95 15.24 -3.53
CA HIS A 306 6.44 13.88 -3.59
C HIS A 306 7.09 13.05 -4.73
N LEU A 307 7.37 13.66 -5.88
CA LEU A 307 8.14 13.03 -6.94
C LEU A 307 9.57 12.72 -6.48
N ALA A 308 10.20 13.65 -5.76
CA ALA A 308 11.53 13.44 -5.17
C ALA A 308 11.53 12.30 -4.13
N LEU A 309 10.45 12.15 -3.35
CA LEU A 309 10.26 11.02 -2.45
C LEU A 309 10.19 9.69 -3.22
N ILE A 310 9.40 9.61 -4.28
CA ILE A 310 9.30 8.40 -5.09
C ILE A 310 10.65 8.06 -5.72
N MET A 311 11.35 9.05 -6.26
CA MET A 311 12.73 8.93 -6.74
C MET A 311 13.66 8.35 -5.66
N ARG A 312 13.61 8.91 -4.44
CA ARG A 312 14.39 8.41 -3.31
C ARG A 312 14.11 6.94 -3.03
N GLN A 313 12.83 6.52 -3.03
CA GLN A 313 12.48 5.12 -2.81
C GLN A 313 12.98 4.21 -3.93
N ILE A 314 12.88 4.63 -5.20
CA ILE A 314 13.37 3.83 -6.34
C ILE A 314 14.89 3.67 -6.29
N LEU A 315 15.65 4.70 -5.88
CA LEU A 315 17.11 4.58 -5.79
C LEU A 315 17.60 3.66 -4.66
N ARG A 316 16.74 3.29 -3.71
CA ARG A 316 17.02 2.23 -2.74
C ARG A 316 16.89 0.83 -3.36
N CYS A 317 16.24 0.70 -4.51
CA CYS A 317 16.03 -0.57 -5.20
C CYS A 317 17.25 -0.88 -6.10
N PRO A 318 18.09 -1.88 -5.77
CA PRO A 318 19.27 -2.24 -6.56
C PRO A 318 18.90 -3.00 -7.85
N ASP A 319 17.61 -3.24 -8.07
CA ASP A 319 17.02 -3.87 -9.24
C ASP A 319 16.22 -2.89 -10.11
N ALA A 320 16.40 -1.56 -9.91
CA ALA A 320 15.74 -0.53 -10.70
C ALA A 320 16.72 0.53 -11.26
N LEU A 321 16.42 0.99 -12.49
CA LEU A 321 17.04 2.14 -13.15
C LEU A 321 15.98 3.20 -13.44
N VAL A 322 16.36 4.46 -13.33
CA VAL A 322 15.49 5.60 -13.63
C VAL A 322 15.91 6.29 -14.93
N PHE A 323 14.94 6.50 -15.81
CA PHE A 323 15.03 7.43 -16.94
C PHE A 323 14.11 8.62 -16.70
N GLY A 324 14.56 9.82 -17.05
CA GLY A 324 13.85 11.08 -16.84
C GLY A 324 13.53 11.84 -18.12
N ILE A 325 12.33 12.38 -18.25
CA ILE A 325 11.92 13.30 -19.32
C ILE A 325 11.48 14.63 -18.68
N ASP A 326 12.22 15.70 -18.97
CA ASP A 326 11.96 17.04 -18.45
C ASP A 326 12.45 18.12 -19.43
N PHE A 327 11.51 18.74 -20.15
CA PHE A 327 11.81 19.77 -21.14
C PHE A 327 12.12 21.15 -20.54
N ASN A 328 11.98 21.31 -19.22
CA ASN A 328 12.38 22.52 -18.50
C ASN A 328 13.89 22.52 -18.17
N GLY A 329 14.71 22.04 -19.11
CA GLY A 329 16.17 21.98 -18.97
C GLY A 329 16.67 20.92 -17.98
N GLY A 330 15.88 19.87 -17.71
CA GLY A 330 16.26 18.76 -16.84
C GLY A 330 16.34 19.12 -15.35
N LYS A 331 15.77 20.25 -14.93
CA LYS A 331 15.82 20.75 -13.55
C LYS A 331 15.34 19.72 -12.52
N ALA A 332 14.32 18.93 -12.83
CA ALA A 332 13.80 17.90 -11.92
C ALA A 332 14.83 16.80 -11.64
N PHE A 333 15.72 16.50 -12.60
CA PHE A 333 16.67 15.40 -12.54
C PHE A 333 18.10 15.83 -12.17
N LYS A 334 18.45 17.12 -12.34
CA LYS A 334 19.79 17.65 -12.03
C LYS A 334 20.29 17.33 -10.62
N PRO A 335 19.51 17.48 -9.53
CA PRO A 335 19.97 17.13 -8.18
C PRO A 335 20.42 15.67 -8.07
N TRP A 336 19.81 14.77 -8.82
CA TRP A 336 20.11 13.33 -8.80
C TRP A 336 21.37 12.95 -9.61
N ILE A 337 21.87 13.86 -10.43
CA ILE A 337 23.04 13.64 -11.31
C ILE A 337 24.27 14.37 -10.77
N ARG A 338 24.05 15.50 -10.09
CA ARG A 338 25.10 16.37 -9.56
C ARG A 338 26.17 15.64 -8.73
N PRO A 339 25.86 14.75 -7.76
CA PRO A 339 26.90 14.06 -7.00
C PRO A 339 27.85 13.23 -7.87
N TRP A 340 27.35 12.66 -8.97
CA TRP A 340 28.18 11.92 -9.93
C TRP A 340 29.07 12.86 -10.76
N LEU A 341 28.53 13.98 -11.24
CA LEU A 341 29.32 14.99 -11.97
C LEU A 341 30.43 15.59 -11.09
N GLU A 342 30.19 15.72 -9.79
CA GLU A 342 31.14 16.21 -8.80
C GLU A 342 32.10 15.11 -8.28
N GLY A 343 31.98 13.87 -8.75
CA GLY A 343 32.82 12.74 -8.34
C GLY A 343 32.55 12.22 -6.93
N ARG A 344 31.45 12.65 -6.27
CA ARG A 344 30.99 12.14 -4.97
C ARG A 344 30.27 10.80 -5.06
N ALA A 345 29.90 10.39 -6.27
CA ALA A 345 29.27 9.10 -6.57
C ALA A 345 29.87 8.51 -7.85
N SER A 346 30.01 7.19 -7.90
CA SER A 346 30.56 6.49 -9.07
C SER A 346 29.56 6.38 -10.24
N LYS A 347 28.26 6.41 -9.95
CA LYS A 347 27.17 6.31 -10.93
C LYS A 347 26.14 7.45 -10.76
N PRO A 348 25.49 7.92 -11.83
CA PRO A 348 24.42 8.90 -11.72
C PRO A 348 23.16 8.28 -11.07
N GLY A 349 22.40 9.06 -10.30
CA GLY A 349 21.11 8.63 -9.76
C GLY A 349 20.04 8.42 -10.84
N VAL A 350 20.07 9.22 -11.91
CA VAL A 350 19.21 9.05 -13.08
C VAL A 350 20.07 8.65 -14.26
N ASP A 351 19.80 7.49 -14.85
CA ASP A 351 20.68 6.88 -15.84
C ASP A 351 20.59 7.55 -17.22
N TRP A 352 19.41 8.04 -17.62
CA TRP A 352 19.22 8.77 -18.87
C TRP A 352 18.21 9.90 -18.69
N VAL A 353 18.59 11.14 -19.02
CA VAL A 353 17.67 12.29 -19.05
C VAL A 353 17.48 12.84 -20.46
N ALA A 354 16.22 13.02 -20.85
CA ALA A 354 15.81 13.69 -22.07
C ALA A 354 15.25 15.08 -21.77
N THR A 355 15.98 16.11 -22.22
CA THR A 355 15.58 17.52 -22.08
C THR A 355 15.02 18.13 -23.36
N THR A 356 14.98 17.37 -24.46
CA THR A 356 14.50 17.82 -25.76
C THR A 356 13.65 16.74 -26.43
N ALA A 357 12.80 17.13 -27.38
CA ALA A 357 11.99 16.18 -28.16
C ALA A 357 12.83 15.14 -28.90
N LYS A 358 13.98 15.54 -29.46
CA LYS A 358 14.91 14.64 -30.15
C LYS A 358 15.45 13.56 -29.21
N GLU A 359 15.90 13.96 -28.02
CA GLU A 359 16.43 13.01 -27.03
C GLU A 359 15.33 12.13 -26.45
N ALA A 360 14.13 12.68 -26.22
CA ALA A 360 12.98 11.91 -25.76
C ALA A 360 12.53 10.86 -26.79
N HIS A 361 12.58 11.17 -28.09
CA HIS A 361 12.37 10.17 -29.13
C HIS A 361 13.42 9.07 -29.06
N ALA A 362 14.72 9.41 -28.97
CA ALA A 362 15.79 8.42 -28.89
C ALA A 362 15.64 7.50 -27.67
N MET A 363 15.27 8.06 -26.51
CA MET A 363 15.02 7.31 -25.27
C MET A 363 13.78 6.41 -25.39
N LEU A 364 12.65 6.93 -25.89
CA LEU A 364 11.41 6.16 -25.98
C LEU A 364 11.48 5.10 -27.08
N ASP A 365 12.18 5.35 -28.19
CA ASP A 365 12.45 4.34 -29.22
C ASP A 365 13.34 3.22 -28.70
N PHE A 366 14.35 3.56 -27.90
CA PHE A 366 15.16 2.58 -27.19
C PHE A 366 14.31 1.73 -26.24
N ALA A 367 13.46 2.35 -25.42
CA ALA A 367 12.59 1.64 -24.47
C ALA A 367 11.54 0.76 -25.17
N LEU A 368 10.91 1.25 -26.25
CA LEU A 368 9.97 0.47 -27.05
C LEU A 368 10.65 -0.69 -27.77
N GLY A 369 11.86 -0.50 -28.29
CA GLY A 369 12.69 -1.57 -28.86
C GLY A 369 13.15 -2.61 -27.83
N ALA A 370 13.31 -2.21 -26.57
CA ALA A 370 13.65 -3.10 -25.47
C ALA A 370 12.53 -4.08 -25.12
N ILE A 371 11.26 -3.76 -25.38
CA ILE A 371 10.13 -4.66 -25.09
C ILE A 371 10.31 -6.02 -25.78
N PRO A 372 10.36 -6.12 -27.13
CA PRO A 372 10.54 -7.41 -27.79
C PRO A 372 11.93 -8.02 -27.53
N ALA A 373 12.97 -7.21 -27.33
CA ALA A 373 14.32 -7.70 -27.02
C ALA A 373 14.35 -8.42 -25.68
N ARG A 374 13.75 -7.85 -24.62
CA ARG A 374 13.66 -8.47 -23.29
C ARG A 374 12.75 -9.69 -23.30
N SER A 375 11.59 -9.61 -23.95
CA SER A 375 10.66 -10.76 -24.03
C SER A 375 11.28 -11.98 -24.72
N SER A 376 12.13 -11.78 -25.73
CA SER A 376 12.82 -12.87 -26.41
C SER A 376 14.14 -13.27 -25.74
N GLY A 377 14.95 -12.30 -25.31
CA GLY A 377 16.24 -12.55 -24.68
C GLY A 377 16.15 -13.22 -23.32
N TYR A 378 15.02 -13.07 -22.61
CA TYR A 378 14.78 -13.67 -21.31
C TYR A 378 13.72 -14.77 -21.31
N SER A 379 13.35 -15.33 -22.48
CA SER A 379 12.31 -16.36 -22.55
C SER A 379 12.63 -17.61 -21.73
N ASP A 380 13.89 -18.04 -21.74
CA ASP A 380 14.33 -19.23 -20.99
C ASP A 380 14.24 -18.98 -19.49
N LEU A 381 14.66 -17.78 -19.05
CA LEU A 381 14.54 -17.36 -17.66
C LEU A 381 13.08 -17.29 -17.21
N MET A 382 12.21 -16.70 -18.03
CA MET A 382 10.76 -16.63 -17.78
C MET A 382 10.15 -18.04 -17.65
N ALA A 383 10.54 -18.97 -18.53
CA ALA A 383 10.11 -20.37 -18.45
C ALA A 383 10.62 -21.08 -17.18
N GLN A 384 11.88 -20.85 -16.79
CA GLN A 384 12.48 -21.42 -15.58
C GLN A 384 11.77 -20.98 -14.29
N ILE A 385 11.36 -19.70 -14.21
CA ILE A 385 10.66 -19.15 -13.04
C ILE A 385 9.14 -19.33 -13.13
N ASN A 386 8.63 -19.92 -14.21
CA ASN A 386 7.21 -20.12 -14.47
C ASN A 386 6.38 -18.82 -14.40
N ASP A 387 6.88 -17.75 -15.04
CA ASP A 387 6.19 -16.45 -15.19
C ASP A 387 6.25 -16.01 -16.65
N ASP A 388 5.27 -15.23 -17.11
CA ASP A 388 5.22 -14.66 -18.46
C ASP A 388 5.89 -13.28 -18.55
N LYS A 389 6.43 -12.78 -17.43
CA LYS A 389 7.04 -11.46 -17.31
C LYS A 389 8.51 -11.55 -16.95
N VAL A 390 9.26 -10.59 -17.45
CA VAL A 390 10.69 -10.44 -17.17
C VAL A 390 10.88 -10.12 -15.68
N PRO A 391 11.63 -10.96 -14.94
CA PRO A 391 11.93 -10.68 -13.54
C PRO A 391 12.85 -9.45 -13.42
N ALA A 392 12.73 -8.70 -12.33
CA ALA A 392 13.69 -7.64 -12.01
C ALA A 392 14.78 -8.18 -11.07
N SER A 393 16.02 -7.79 -11.32
CA SER A 393 17.18 -8.03 -10.46
C SER A 393 18.25 -6.99 -10.76
N THR A 394 19.35 -6.97 -10.01
CA THR A 394 20.50 -6.10 -10.32
C THR A 394 21.11 -6.39 -11.69
N ALA A 395 21.01 -7.63 -12.18
CA ALA A 395 21.46 -8.03 -13.52
C ALA A 395 20.45 -7.74 -14.62
N ILE A 396 19.15 -7.62 -14.28
CA ILE A 396 18.06 -7.35 -15.21
C ILE A 396 17.20 -6.23 -14.60
N PRO A 397 17.64 -4.96 -14.69
CA PRO A 397 16.98 -3.90 -13.96
C PRO A 397 15.59 -3.59 -14.53
N HIS A 398 14.65 -3.33 -13.63
CA HIS A 398 13.42 -2.62 -13.94
C HIS A 398 13.74 -1.22 -14.45
N ILE A 399 13.09 -0.77 -15.53
CA ILE A 399 13.28 0.60 -16.03
C ILE A 399 12.03 1.41 -15.68
N GLN A 400 12.20 2.35 -14.76
CA GLN A 400 11.19 3.32 -14.39
C GLN A 400 11.40 4.61 -15.20
N ILE A 401 10.49 4.88 -16.13
CA ILE A 401 10.53 6.11 -16.94
C ILE A 401 9.66 7.15 -16.26
N ILE A 402 10.22 8.32 -15.97
CA ILE A 402 9.58 9.40 -15.21
C ILE A 402 9.49 10.64 -16.07
N THR A 403 8.28 11.18 -16.22
CA THR A 403 8.03 12.45 -16.90
C THR A 403 7.61 13.50 -15.87
N ASP A 404 8.34 14.62 -15.73
CA ASP A 404 8.00 15.67 -14.73
C ASP A 404 6.77 16.50 -15.13
N GLU A 405 6.69 16.92 -16.40
CA GLU A 405 5.55 17.67 -16.90
C GLU A 405 5.12 17.17 -18.27
N THR A 406 3.98 16.48 -18.30
CA THR A 406 3.45 15.89 -19.53
C THR A 406 2.78 16.94 -20.40
N ALA A 407 2.28 18.04 -19.83
CA ALA A 407 1.63 19.11 -20.58
C ALA A 407 2.54 19.65 -21.70
N ASP A 408 3.83 19.85 -21.37
CA ASP A 408 4.85 20.45 -22.25
C ASP A 408 5.33 19.50 -23.36
N LEU A 409 4.93 18.23 -23.33
CA LEU A 409 5.38 17.25 -24.30
C LEU A 409 4.63 17.38 -25.64
N PRO A 410 5.34 17.30 -26.78
CA PRO A 410 4.74 17.15 -28.10
C PRO A 410 3.83 15.92 -28.19
N LYS A 411 2.84 15.98 -29.08
CA LYS A 411 1.84 14.91 -29.25
C LYS A 411 2.49 13.58 -29.59
N GLU A 412 3.56 13.59 -30.36
CA GLU A 412 4.30 12.40 -30.81
C GLU A 412 4.98 11.70 -29.63
N ILE A 413 5.52 12.46 -28.68
CA ILE A 413 6.11 11.92 -27.45
C ILE A 413 5.02 11.36 -26.55
N LYS A 414 3.90 12.08 -26.39
CA LYS A 414 2.73 11.59 -25.65
C LYS A 414 2.21 10.27 -26.21
N ASN A 415 2.13 10.14 -27.54
CA ASN A 415 1.72 8.90 -28.21
C ASN A 415 2.69 7.75 -27.92
N LYS A 416 4.01 7.98 -27.95
CA LYS A 416 5.01 6.96 -27.58
C LYS A 416 4.92 6.55 -26.11
N LEU A 417 4.63 7.49 -25.20
CA LEU A 417 4.37 7.17 -23.80
C LEU A 417 3.11 6.30 -23.62
N VAL A 418 2.04 6.59 -24.37
CA VAL A 418 0.82 5.75 -24.40
C VAL A 418 1.15 4.34 -24.91
N GLU A 419 1.85 4.24 -26.03
CA GLU A 419 2.27 2.95 -26.59
C GLU A 419 3.14 2.17 -25.60
N LEU A 420 4.12 2.83 -24.98
CA LEU A 420 4.97 2.26 -23.96
C LEU A 420 4.12 1.75 -22.80
N SER A 421 3.21 2.55 -22.24
CA SER A 421 2.35 2.14 -21.11
C SER A 421 1.55 0.87 -21.42
N ASN A 422 1.04 0.74 -22.65
CA ASN A 422 0.24 -0.40 -23.10
C ASN A 422 1.06 -1.69 -23.25
N ARG A 423 2.32 -1.60 -23.70
CA ARG A 423 3.10 -2.77 -24.15
C ARG A 423 4.18 -3.22 -23.18
N SER A 424 4.57 -2.38 -22.24
CA SER A 424 5.82 -2.51 -21.48
C SER A 424 5.73 -3.35 -20.19
N ARG A 425 4.53 -3.63 -19.68
CA ARG A 425 4.34 -4.28 -18.36
C ARG A 425 5.10 -5.60 -18.24
N GLY A 426 5.01 -6.47 -19.24
CA GLY A 426 5.71 -7.77 -19.24
C GLY A 426 7.22 -7.67 -19.39
N ALA A 427 7.75 -6.57 -19.92
CA ALA A 427 9.18 -6.35 -20.15
C ALA A 427 9.89 -5.68 -18.96
N SER A 428 9.21 -5.52 -17.81
CA SER A 428 9.75 -4.81 -16.64
C SER A 428 10.16 -3.36 -16.93
N ILE A 429 9.34 -2.65 -17.70
CA ILE A 429 9.50 -1.22 -17.99
C ILE A 429 8.17 -0.56 -17.65
N ARG A 430 8.14 0.50 -16.83
CA ARG A 430 6.88 1.19 -16.48
C ARG A 430 7.04 2.72 -16.52
N PRO A 431 6.02 3.45 -16.98
CA PRO A 431 6.00 4.91 -16.91
C PRO A 431 5.36 5.42 -15.60
N LEU A 432 5.91 6.51 -15.08
CA LEU A 432 5.34 7.40 -14.08
C LEU A 432 5.20 8.77 -14.75
N THR A 433 3.95 9.22 -14.90
CA THR A 433 3.60 10.40 -15.68
C THR A 433 3.08 11.49 -14.76
N CYS A 434 3.76 12.64 -14.73
CA CYS A 434 3.36 13.78 -13.92
C CYS A 434 2.71 14.89 -14.76
N ALA A 435 1.76 15.62 -14.17
CA ALA A 435 1.20 16.84 -14.75
C ALA A 435 0.76 17.83 -13.66
N LEU A 436 0.69 19.13 -13.97
CA LEU A 436 0.16 20.12 -13.03
C LEU A 436 -1.36 20.02 -12.83
N ARG A 437 -2.11 19.65 -13.88
CA ARG A 437 -3.57 19.53 -13.82
C ARG A 437 -4.05 18.23 -14.44
N ALA A 438 -5.17 17.73 -13.92
CA ALA A 438 -5.90 16.65 -14.57
C ALA A 438 -6.66 17.14 -15.82
N VAL A 439 -7.18 18.38 -15.78
CA VAL A 439 -8.11 18.90 -16.81
C VAL A 439 -7.46 19.98 -17.68
N SER A 440 -7.64 19.80 -18.99
CA SER A 440 -7.37 20.72 -20.11
C SER A 440 -8.33 21.89 -20.32
N ALA A 441 -7.94 23.15 -20.20
CA ALA A 441 -8.67 24.27 -20.82
C ALA A 441 -8.41 24.42 -22.35
N GLY A 442 -7.66 23.48 -22.97
CA GLY A 442 -7.29 23.54 -24.39
C GLY A 442 -6.59 22.31 -24.99
N GLY A 443 -6.69 21.13 -24.36
CA GLY A 443 -6.06 19.88 -24.80
C GLY A 443 -5.85 18.88 -23.65
N GLU A 444 -5.55 17.60 -23.89
CA GLU A 444 -5.26 16.66 -22.81
C GLU A 444 -3.81 16.88 -22.28
N GLN A 445 -3.65 17.54 -21.11
CA GLN A 445 -2.33 17.66 -20.43
C GLN A 445 -1.74 16.28 -20.15
N MET A 446 -2.58 15.39 -19.60
CA MET A 446 -2.33 13.97 -19.51
C MET A 446 -3.29 13.22 -20.46
N PRO A 447 -2.77 12.46 -21.44
CA PRO A 447 -3.60 11.63 -22.30
C PRO A 447 -4.51 10.69 -21.50
N LYS A 448 -5.81 10.63 -21.84
CA LYS A 448 -6.77 9.72 -21.19
C LYS A 448 -6.30 8.25 -21.15
N PRO A 449 -5.68 7.70 -22.21
CA PRO A 449 -5.16 6.32 -22.14
C PRO A 449 -4.08 6.13 -21.07
N LEU A 450 -3.23 7.12 -20.79
CA LEU A 450 -2.24 7.02 -19.72
C LEU A 450 -2.91 6.95 -18.35
N LEU A 451 -3.92 7.79 -18.13
CA LEU A 451 -4.69 7.77 -16.89
C LEU A 451 -5.47 6.47 -16.73
N ALA A 452 -6.09 5.97 -17.80
CA ALA A 452 -6.82 4.70 -17.80
C ALA A 452 -5.91 3.51 -17.44
N GLN A 453 -4.66 3.52 -17.92
CA GLN A 453 -3.67 2.48 -17.64
C GLN A 453 -2.88 2.68 -16.34
N ALA A 454 -3.01 3.85 -15.69
CA ALA A 454 -2.37 4.12 -14.42
C ALA A 454 -3.01 3.27 -13.31
N GLY A 455 -2.27 2.26 -12.85
CA GLY A 455 -2.66 1.38 -11.75
C GLY A 455 -2.45 2.02 -10.38
N VAL A 456 -1.55 3.01 -10.30
CA VAL A 456 -1.35 3.88 -9.14
C VAL A 456 -1.74 5.30 -9.54
N ARG A 457 -2.58 5.97 -8.75
CA ARG A 457 -3.02 7.34 -9.02
C ARG A 457 -2.88 8.20 -7.79
N THR A 458 -2.12 9.28 -7.91
CA THR A 458 -1.90 10.24 -6.84
C THR A 458 -2.21 11.64 -7.33
N ALA A 459 -3.07 12.34 -6.59
CA ALA A 459 -3.33 13.76 -6.78
C ALA A 459 -2.89 14.47 -5.52
N MET A 460 -1.77 15.19 -5.57
CA MET A 460 -1.46 16.19 -4.55
C MET A 460 -2.53 17.29 -4.58
N ARG A 461 -2.55 18.17 -3.57
CA ARG A 461 -3.52 19.27 -3.46
C ARG A 461 -3.84 19.90 -4.82
N VAL A 462 -5.12 19.87 -5.18
CA VAL A 462 -5.70 20.51 -6.37
C VAL A 462 -6.61 21.64 -5.95
N ASN A 463 -6.91 22.54 -6.88
CA ASN A 463 -7.76 23.71 -6.60
C ASN A 463 -9.26 23.43 -6.79
N GLU A 464 -9.61 22.43 -7.61
CA GLU A 464 -11.00 22.15 -8.00
C GLU A 464 -11.33 20.65 -7.87
N ASP A 465 -12.53 20.34 -7.38
CA ASP A 465 -13.06 18.97 -7.28
C ASP A 465 -13.18 18.28 -8.66
N SER A 466 -13.30 19.07 -9.73
CA SER A 466 -13.34 18.62 -11.12
C SER A 466 -12.09 17.83 -11.50
N GLU A 467 -10.92 18.20 -10.97
CA GLU A 467 -9.65 17.54 -11.23
C GLU A 467 -9.57 16.16 -10.56
N LEU A 468 -10.04 16.04 -9.32
CA LEU A 468 -10.15 14.77 -8.62
C LEU A 468 -11.13 13.83 -9.33
N THR A 469 -12.26 14.38 -9.80
CA THR A 469 -13.25 13.63 -10.56
C THR A 469 -12.68 13.12 -11.89
N HIS A 470 -11.85 13.92 -12.57
CA HIS A 470 -11.18 13.47 -13.77
C HIS A 470 -10.17 12.36 -13.48
N MET A 471 -9.35 12.51 -12.43
CA MET A 471 -8.30 11.57 -12.05
C MET A 471 -8.86 10.21 -11.60
N TYR A 472 -9.92 10.21 -10.79
CA TYR A 472 -10.45 9.01 -10.13
C TYR A 472 -11.81 8.54 -10.68
N GLY A 473 -12.36 9.27 -11.65
CA GLY A 473 -13.70 9.02 -12.21
C GLY A 473 -14.82 9.60 -11.35
N TYR A 474 -16.04 9.60 -11.91
CA TYR A 474 -17.26 10.05 -11.24
C TYR A 474 -17.70 9.07 -10.15
N SER A 475 -17.06 9.15 -8.99
CA SER A 475 -17.44 8.39 -7.80
C SER A 475 -18.13 9.29 -6.78
N ARG A 476 -19.35 8.95 -6.38
CA ARG A 476 -20.06 9.66 -5.29
C ARG A 476 -19.23 9.54 -4.00
N GLY A 477 -18.92 10.68 -3.39
CA GLY A 477 -18.24 10.77 -2.10
C GLY A 477 -16.72 10.70 -2.15
N LEU A 478 -16.08 11.07 -3.27
CA LEU A 478 -14.65 11.42 -3.25
C LEU A 478 -14.43 12.58 -2.26
N PRO A 479 -13.32 12.58 -1.51
CA PRO A 479 -12.96 13.73 -0.68
C PRO A 479 -12.82 14.99 -1.53
N LYS A 480 -13.22 16.13 -0.97
CA LYS A 480 -13.19 17.42 -1.69
C LYS A 480 -11.79 18.03 -1.70
N ALA A 481 -11.53 18.92 -2.64
CA ALA A 481 -10.28 19.67 -2.73
C ALA A 481 -10.00 20.46 -1.43
N GLY A 482 -11.04 21.04 -0.82
CA GLY A 482 -10.92 21.79 0.44
C GLY A 482 -10.50 20.96 1.65
N GLU A 483 -10.57 19.63 1.59
CA GLU A 483 -10.10 18.73 2.65
C GLU A 483 -8.57 18.50 2.62
N MET A 484 -7.87 19.10 1.65
CA MET A 484 -6.42 19.10 1.50
C MET A 484 -5.90 20.55 1.65
N PRO A 485 -5.85 21.10 2.88
CA PRO A 485 -5.62 22.52 3.09
C PRO A 485 -4.20 22.96 2.70
N ASP A 486 -3.20 22.15 3.01
CA ASP A 486 -1.79 22.54 2.96
C ASP A 486 -0.97 21.78 1.89
N PRO A 487 0.22 22.29 1.51
CA PRO A 487 1.17 21.52 0.71
C PRO A 487 1.49 20.16 1.33
N GLY A 488 1.71 19.16 0.50
CA GLY A 488 1.98 17.79 0.93
C GLY A 488 0.72 16.95 1.15
N TYR A 489 -0.46 17.57 1.30
CA TYR A 489 -1.72 16.83 1.27
C TYR A 489 -2.03 16.35 -0.15
N GLY A 490 -2.70 15.21 -0.23
CA GLY A 490 -3.15 14.64 -1.49
C GLY A 490 -4.19 13.55 -1.29
N LEU A 491 -4.67 13.03 -2.41
CA LEU A 491 -5.48 11.84 -2.53
C LEU A 491 -4.63 10.77 -3.21
N VAL A 492 -4.63 9.54 -2.69
CA VAL A 492 -3.86 8.43 -3.27
C VAL A 492 -4.74 7.20 -3.43
N GLN A 493 -4.57 6.54 -4.58
CA GLN A 493 -5.13 5.24 -4.90
C GLN A 493 -3.97 4.32 -5.29
N PRO A 494 -3.47 3.50 -4.35
CA PRO A 494 -2.35 2.60 -4.64
C PRO A 494 -2.69 1.48 -5.63
N LYS A 495 -3.97 1.09 -5.70
CA LYS A 495 -4.46 0.02 -6.58
C LYS A 495 -5.85 0.37 -7.12
N PRO A 496 -6.23 -0.04 -8.35
CA PRO A 496 -7.53 0.32 -8.92
C PRO A 496 -8.74 -0.21 -8.14
N SER A 497 -8.56 -1.32 -7.40
CA SER A 497 -9.60 -1.92 -6.56
C SER A 497 -9.84 -1.18 -5.24
N THR A 498 -8.97 -0.23 -4.88
CA THR A 498 -9.06 0.52 -3.62
C THR A 498 -9.73 1.87 -3.84
N ILE A 499 -10.41 2.37 -2.81
CA ILE A 499 -11.01 3.71 -2.84
C ILE A 499 -9.86 4.72 -2.63
N PRO A 500 -9.81 5.84 -3.37
CA PRO A 500 -8.84 6.90 -3.11
C PRO A 500 -9.02 7.48 -1.70
N ARG A 501 -7.93 7.66 -0.96
CA ARG A 501 -7.93 8.13 0.43
C ARG A 501 -7.01 9.34 0.60
N ILE A 502 -7.34 10.21 1.56
CA ILE A 502 -6.52 11.38 1.87
C ILE A 502 -5.25 10.94 2.58
N PHE A 503 -4.13 11.52 2.15
CA PHE A 503 -2.83 11.30 2.75
C PHE A 503 -2.01 12.58 2.80
N LYS A 504 -0.96 12.58 3.61
CA LYS A 504 0.13 13.56 3.54
C LYS A 504 1.41 12.87 3.11
N GLY A 505 2.07 13.41 2.10
CA GLY A 505 3.35 12.90 1.61
C GLY A 505 4.46 13.07 2.66
N LEU A 506 5.42 12.16 2.66
CA LEU A 506 6.60 12.32 3.53
C LEU A 506 7.43 13.50 3.03
N LEU A 507 7.88 14.33 3.96
CA LEU A 507 8.68 15.49 3.68
C LEU A 507 10.08 15.06 3.25
N VAL A 508 10.45 15.51 2.06
CA VAL A 508 11.79 15.41 1.48
C VAL A 508 12.34 16.82 1.35
N LYS A 509 13.56 17.03 1.84
CA LYS A 509 14.32 18.28 1.77
C LYS A 509 15.11 18.35 0.46
N PRO A 510 15.51 19.56 0.02
CA PRO A 510 16.28 19.71 -1.22
C PRO A 510 17.59 18.90 -1.27
N ASP A 511 18.29 18.78 -0.14
CA ASP A 511 19.57 18.05 -0.06
C ASP A 511 19.40 16.52 -0.06
N ASP A 512 18.18 16.01 0.14
CA ASP A 512 17.92 14.57 0.20
C ASP A 512 18.22 13.88 -1.12
N ALA A 513 18.08 14.57 -2.26
CA ALA A 513 18.45 14.00 -3.55
C ALA A 513 19.95 13.69 -3.61
N ASP A 514 20.79 14.65 -3.20
CA ASP A 514 22.23 14.49 -3.16
C ASP A 514 22.64 13.41 -2.14
N ASN A 515 22.06 13.44 -0.94
CA ASN A 515 22.33 12.45 0.12
C ASN A 515 21.91 11.03 -0.31
N THR A 516 20.74 10.89 -0.92
CA THR A 516 20.27 9.60 -1.43
C THR A 516 21.23 9.06 -2.48
N VAL A 517 21.63 9.89 -3.44
CA VAL A 517 22.52 9.46 -4.51
C VAL A 517 23.86 8.98 -3.96
N VAL A 518 24.43 9.64 -2.95
CA VAL A 518 25.67 9.19 -2.32
C VAL A 518 25.44 7.90 -1.52
N ALA A 519 24.39 7.86 -0.70
CA ALA A 519 24.10 6.72 0.18
C ALA A 519 23.74 5.43 -0.58
N THR A 520 23.18 5.53 -1.78
CA THR A 520 22.76 4.38 -2.58
C THR A 520 23.67 4.10 -3.78
N ASP A 521 24.91 4.62 -3.80
CA ASP A 521 25.81 4.48 -4.95
C ASP A 521 26.12 3.02 -5.30
N GLU A 522 26.39 2.22 -4.28
CA GLU A 522 26.71 0.80 -4.42
C GLU A 522 25.51 -0.03 -4.91
N HIS A 523 24.28 0.41 -4.60
CA HIS A 523 23.05 -0.30 -4.97
C HIS A 523 22.74 -0.17 -6.47
N ARG A 524 23.16 0.92 -7.12
CA ARG A 524 22.70 1.25 -8.47
C ARG A 524 23.10 0.18 -9.50
N PRO A 525 22.13 -0.49 -10.17
CA PRO A 525 22.44 -1.46 -11.21
C PRO A 525 23.03 -0.78 -12.45
N LEU A 526 23.57 -1.60 -13.35
CA LEU A 526 23.91 -1.19 -14.71
C LEU A 526 22.86 -1.77 -15.65
N MET A 527 22.69 -1.15 -16.82
CA MET A 527 21.79 -1.68 -17.83
C MET A 527 22.29 -3.04 -18.35
N ASP A 528 21.36 -3.98 -18.51
CA ASP A 528 21.65 -5.32 -19.00
C ASP A 528 22.03 -5.34 -20.49
N ASP A 529 22.81 -6.35 -20.88
CA ASP A 529 23.30 -6.47 -22.24
C ASP A 529 22.18 -6.63 -23.27
N VAL A 530 21.13 -7.40 -22.97
CA VAL A 530 20.00 -7.62 -23.89
C VAL A 530 19.37 -6.28 -24.27
N THR A 531 19.21 -5.40 -23.29
CA THR A 531 18.58 -4.08 -23.45
C THR A 531 19.53 -3.08 -24.09
N ILE A 532 20.80 -3.01 -23.66
CA ILE A 532 21.80 -2.13 -24.32
C ILE A 532 21.91 -2.48 -25.81
N ASN A 533 21.86 -3.76 -26.18
CA ASN A 533 22.00 -4.22 -27.57
C ASN A 533 20.88 -3.76 -28.51
N VAL A 534 19.75 -3.24 -28.00
CA VAL A 534 18.67 -2.68 -28.82
C VAL A 534 19.20 -1.53 -29.69
N ASN A 535 19.90 -0.59 -29.04
CA ASN A 535 20.61 0.51 -29.69
C ASN A 535 21.78 0.96 -28.80
N ARG A 536 22.87 0.17 -28.83
CA ARG A 536 24.03 0.37 -27.96
C ARG A 536 24.63 1.77 -28.13
N THR A 537 24.75 2.24 -29.36
CA THR A 537 25.30 3.57 -29.67
C THR A 537 24.49 4.67 -29.01
N SER A 538 23.15 4.65 -29.18
CA SER A 538 22.28 5.65 -28.57
C SER A 538 22.40 5.66 -27.05
N TYR A 539 22.40 4.49 -26.42
CA TYR A 539 22.52 4.38 -24.97
C TYR A 539 23.89 4.85 -24.46
N LEU A 540 24.99 4.36 -25.02
CA LEU A 540 26.34 4.70 -24.52
C LEU A 540 26.69 6.18 -24.73
N GLN A 541 26.24 6.79 -25.84
CA GLN A 541 26.52 8.20 -26.14
C GLN A 541 25.55 9.18 -25.46
N ARG A 542 24.62 8.72 -24.61
CA ARG A 542 23.59 9.59 -24.00
C ARG A 542 24.18 10.76 -23.21
N TRP A 543 25.26 10.52 -22.47
CA TRP A 543 25.91 11.56 -21.67
C TRP A 543 26.77 12.50 -22.51
N GLU A 544 27.34 12.03 -23.62
CA GLU A 544 28.01 12.88 -24.61
C GLU A 544 27.00 13.82 -25.28
N ARG A 545 25.82 13.31 -25.65
CA ARG A 545 24.73 14.12 -26.20
C ARG A 545 24.19 15.12 -25.17
N ALA A 546 24.06 14.72 -23.91
CA ALA A 546 23.62 15.61 -22.83
C ALA A 546 24.62 16.76 -22.61
N HIS A 547 25.93 16.46 -22.62
CA HIS A 547 26.98 17.46 -22.55
C HIS A 547 26.99 18.39 -23.77
N ALA A 548 26.91 17.81 -24.98
CA ALA A 548 26.86 18.59 -26.23
C ALA A 548 25.62 19.50 -26.33
N ALA A 549 24.49 19.08 -25.73
CA ALA A 549 23.28 19.90 -25.60
C ALA A 549 23.42 21.02 -24.55
N GLY A 550 24.53 21.09 -23.80
CA GLY A 550 24.86 22.18 -22.89
C GLY A 550 24.12 22.18 -21.54
N TRP A 551 23.06 21.38 -21.37
CA TRP A 551 22.24 21.43 -20.16
C TRP A 551 22.92 20.77 -18.95
N LEU A 552 23.86 19.84 -19.19
CA LEU A 552 24.62 19.12 -18.16
C LEU A 552 25.68 20.01 -17.49
N GLY A 553 26.16 21.04 -18.19
CA GLY A 553 27.14 22.04 -17.70
C GLY A 553 28.58 21.53 -17.54
N ALA A 554 28.77 20.34 -16.98
CA ALA A 554 30.08 19.71 -16.77
C ALA A 554 30.28 18.49 -17.68
N LYS A 555 31.53 18.22 -18.06
CA LYS A 555 31.88 17.00 -18.80
C LYS A 555 31.65 15.80 -17.89
N PRO A 556 30.84 14.81 -18.30
CA PRO A 556 30.56 13.64 -17.48
C PRO A 556 31.86 12.84 -17.25
N PRO A 557 32.07 12.29 -16.04
CA PRO A 557 33.15 11.33 -15.82
C PRO A 557 32.93 10.10 -16.70
N VAL A 558 34.02 9.40 -17.04
CA VAL A 558 33.95 8.20 -17.91
C VAL A 558 33.02 7.18 -17.26
N ALA A 559 31.97 6.79 -17.98
CA ALA A 559 30.97 5.87 -17.45
C ALA A 559 31.62 4.51 -17.10
N PRO A 560 31.31 3.91 -15.93
CA PRO A 560 31.82 2.60 -15.58
C PRO A 560 31.29 1.55 -16.57
N THR A 561 32.20 0.89 -17.28
CA THR A 561 31.89 -0.06 -18.36
C THR A 561 31.84 -1.52 -17.93
N ARG A 562 31.98 -1.84 -16.63
CA ARG A 562 31.96 -3.23 -16.15
C ARG A 562 31.52 -3.32 -14.68
N PRO A 563 30.73 -4.32 -14.26
CA PRO A 563 30.52 -4.58 -12.84
C PRO A 563 31.82 -5.06 -12.22
N ALA A 564 32.24 -4.45 -11.11
CA ALA A 564 33.17 -5.08 -10.19
C ALA A 564 32.39 -6.19 -9.47
N ALA A 565 32.77 -7.45 -9.70
CA ALA A 565 32.24 -8.56 -8.95
C ALA A 565 32.82 -8.48 -7.52
N SER A 566 32.01 -8.08 -6.54
CA SER A 566 32.31 -8.31 -5.13
C SER A 566 31.19 -9.12 -4.49
N ARG A 567 31.46 -10.41 -4.33
CA ARG A 567 30.74 -11.33 -3.43
C ARG A 567 30.89 -10.82 -1.99
N GLN A 568 29.78 -10.57 -1.31
CA GLN A 568 29.63 -10.86 0.11
C GLN A 568 28.19 -11.31 0.38
N ASP A 569 28.02 -12.63 0.49
CA ASP A 569 26.81 -13.24 1.04
C ASP A 569 26.79 -13.01 2.55
N THR A 570 25.76 -12.32 3.05
CA THR A 570 25.32 -12.46 4.44
C THR A 570 23.87 -12.91 4.45
N ALA A 571 23.68 -14.13 4.94
CA ALA A 571 22.42 -14.85 5.01
C ALA A 571 21.43 -14.24 6.00
N ALA A 572 20.15 -14.13 5.59
CA ALA A 572 19.00 -14.27 6.49
C ALA A 572 17.70 -14.56 5.71
N GLY A 573 17.04 -15.68 6.03
CA GLY A 573 15.57 -15.80 6.03
C GLY A 573 14.84 -16.25 4.75
N LYS A 574 14.64 -17.57 4.63
CA LYS A 574 13.76 -18.34 3.72
C LYS A 574 12.52 -17.63 3.13
N GLU A 575 12.46 -17.61 1.79
CA GLU A 575 11.44 -18.30 0.99
C GLU A 575 12.17 -18.94 -0.21
N ILE A 576 11.96 -20.24 -0.48
CA ILE A 576 12.72 -20.99 -1.49
C ILE A 576 12.24 -20.60 -2.89
N ARG A 577 12.97 -19.66 -3.51
CA ARG A 577 13.12 -19.53 -4.97
C ARG A 577 14.62 -19.64 -5.26
N PRO A 578 15.06 -20.27 -6.37
CA PRO A 578 16.47 -20.25 -6.72
C PRO A 578 16.93 -18.79 -6.84
N ALA A 579 18.04 -18.44 -6.20
CA ALA A 579 18.60 -17.11 -6.29
C ALA A 579 18.95 -16.86 -7.77
N LEU A 580 18.43 -15.77 -8.36
CA LEU A 580 18.70 -15.42 -9.76
C LEU A 580 20.20 -15.27 -10.07
N ALA A 581 21.06 -15.14 -9.05
CA ALA A 581 22.51 -15.11 -9.17
C ALA A 581 23.12 -16.44 -9.65
N ASP A 582 22.40 -17.56 -9.52
CA ASP A 582 22.86 -18.91 -9.92
C ASP A 582 22.40 -19.29 -11.34
N ILE A 583 21.73 -18.39 -12.06
CA ILE A 583 21.22 -18.66 -13.41
C ILE A 583 22.25 -18.23 -14.45
N ASP A 584 22.73 -19.22 -15.21
CA ASP A 584 23.66 -19.02 -16.32
C ASP A 584 22.98 -18.24 -17.47
N LEU A 585 23.35 -16.96 -17.59
CA LEU A 585 22.90 -16.05 -18.63
C LEU A 585 23.75 -16.15 -19.92
N GLU A 586 24.71 -17.08 -20.00
CA GLU A 586 25.53 -17.25 -21.21
C GLU A 586 24.66 -17.60 -22.44
N GLY A 587 24.94 -16.88 -23.54
CA GLY A 587 24.27 -17.07 -24.82
C GLY A 587 22.91 -16.38 -24.96
N ALA A 588 22.34 -15.74 -23.93
CA ALA A 588 21.08 -14.97 -24.05
C ALA A 588 21.17 -13.88 -25.13
N VAL A 589 22.33 -13.24 -25.26
CA VAL A 589 22.64 -12.23 -26.28
C VAL A 589 22.66 -12.82 -27.70
N GLU A 590 23.24 -14.00 -27.89
CA GLU A 590 23.28 -14.68 -29.19
C GLU A 590 21.91 -15.18 -29.62
N ARG A 591 21.09 -15.67 -28.68
CA ARG A 591 19.69 -16.05 -28.94
C ARG A 591 18.82 -14.84 -29.34
N ALA A 592 19.00 -13.71 -28.66
CA ALA A 592 18.33 -12.46 -29.04
C ALA A 592 18.78 -11.95 -30.43
N ARG A 593 20.07 -12.07 -30.77
CA ARG A 593 20.61 -11.75 -32.10
C ARG A 593 20.06 -12.67 -33.19
N ALA A 594 19.98 -13.97 -32.94
CA ALA A 594 19.44 -14.94 -33.89
C ALA A 594 17.96 -14.67 -34.19
N LYS A 595 17.15 -14.42 -33.16
CA LYS A 595 15.72 -14.10 -33.33
C LYS A 595 15.48 -12.74 -33.98
N ARG A 596 16.36 -11.76 -33.73
CA ARG A 596 16.36 -10.47 -34.43
C ARG A 596 16.69 -10.64 -35.92
N ARG A 597 17.69 -11.45 -36.27
CA ARG A 597 18.01 -11.78 -37.66
C ARG A 597 16.86 -12.51 -38.35
N GLU A 598 16.21 -13.43 -37.66
CA GLU A 598 15.00 -14.10 -38.15
C GLU A 598 13.86 -13.11 -38.44
N LEU A 599 13.64 -12.14 -37.53
CA LEU A 599 12.64 -11.06 -37.71
C LEU A 599 13.02 -10.08 -38.83
N GLU A 600 14.31 -9.72 -38.94
CA GLU A 600 14.83 -8.86 -40.01
C GLU A 600 14.77 -9.56 -41.37
N GLU A 601 15.08 -10.85 -41.48
CA GLU A 601 14.90 -11.67 -42.67
C GLU A 601 13.43 -11.81 -43.04
N ARG A 602 12.54 -11.99 -42.05
CA ARG A 602 11.10 -12.03 -42.27
C ARG A 602 10.57 -10.69 -42.80
N ASN A 603 11.11 -9.57 -42.31
CA ASN A 603 10.79 -8.24 -42.81
C ASN A 603 11.41 -7.97 -44.20
N ARG A 604 12.61 -8.49 -44.47
CA ARG A 604 13.27 -8.38 -45.78
C ARG A 604 12.56 -9.20 -46.85
N ARG A 605 12.03 -10.39 -46.50
CA ARG A 605 11.15 -11.19 -47.35
C ARG A 605 9.81 -10.50 -47.66
N ARG A 606 9.32 -9.63 -46.76
CA ARG A 606 8.17 -8.75 -47.02
C ARG A 606 8.52 -7.55 -47.91
N GLY A 607 9.77 -7.09 -47.91
CA GLY A 607 10.23 -5.91 -48.66
C GLY A 607 10.51 -6.13 -50.15
N SER A 608 10.55 -7.37 -50.65
CA SER A 608 10.96 -7.69 -52.03
C SER A 608 9.81 -7.87 -53.03
N ARG A 609 8.57 -7.50 -52.70
CA ARG A 609 7.44 -7.52 -53.66
C ARG A 609 7.31 -6.15 -54.34
N PRO A 610 7.23 -6.08 -55.69
CA PRO A 610 7.00 -4.83 -56.39
C PRO A 610 5.67 -4.21 -55.95
N GLN A 611 5.72 -2.91 -55.68
CA GLN A 611 4.65 -2.10 -55.15
C GLN A 611 3.60 -1.85 -56.25
N ALA A 612 2.39 -2.40 -56.07
CA ALA A 612 1.21 -1.97 -56.80
C ALA A 612 0.02 -1.95 -55.82
N GLY A 613 -0.52 -0.75 -55.58
CA GLY A 613 -1.82 -0.55 -54.94
C GLY A 613 -1.84 -0.69 -53.41
N THR A 614 -2.10 0.41 -52.73
CA THR A 614 -2.33 0.57 -51.29
C THR A 614 -3.28 -0.46 -50.68
N GLY A 615 -2.80 -1.21 -49.66
CA GLY A 615 -3.61 -2.07 -48.79
C GLY A 615 -2.83 -3.31 -48.35
N GLY A 616 -2.25 -3.30 -47.14
CA GLY A 616 -1.38 -4.40 -46.71
C GLY A 616 -1.02 -4.37 -45.22
N GLY A 617 -2.02 -4.16 -44.36
CA GLY A 617 -1.93 -4.36 -42.92
C GLY A 617 -2.51 -5.71 -42.45
N ASP A 618 -3.27 -6.40 -43.29
CA ASP A 618 -4.19 -7.45 -42.84
C ASP A 618 -3.62 -8.87 -42.88
N ASP A 619 -2.64 -9.22 -43.72
CA ASP A 619 -2.22 -10.63 -43.87
C ASP A 619 -1.61 -11.24 -42.58
N GLY A 620 -1.01 -10.42 -41.73
CA GLY A 620 -0.48 -10.87 -40.42
C GLY A 620 -1.57 -11.03 -39.36
N PHE A 621 -2.60 -10.20 -39.44
CA PHE A 621 -3.78 -10.27 -38.58
C PHE A 621 -4.68 -11.43 -39.02
N GLU A 622 -4.84 -11.66 -40.33
CA GLU A 622 -5.62 -12.75 -40.90
C GLU A 622 -5.05 -14.14 -40.55
N ALA A 623 -3.72 -14.27 -40.46
CA ALA A 623 -3.06 -15.50 -40.01
C ALA A 623 -3.27 -15.77 -38.50
N ILE A 624 -3.27 -14.72 -37.68
CA ILE A 624 -3.54 -14.80 -36.24
C ILE A 624 -5.04 -15.05 -36.00
N VAL A 625 -5.92 -14.42 -36.79
CA VAL A 625 -7.37 -14.63 -36.79
C VAL A 625 -7.72 -16.04 -37.30
N ARG A 626 -7.00 -16.60 -38.27
CA ARG A 626 -7.13 -18.02 -38.66
C ARG A 626 -6.72 -18.98 -37.54
N GLY A 627 -5.69 -18.64 -36.78
CA GLY A 627 -5.28 -19.41 -35.60
C GLY A 627 -6.26 -19.33 -34.43
N LEU A 628 -7.00 -18.23 -34.29
CA LEU A 628 -8.00 -18.01 -33.24
C LEU A 628 -9.41 -18.53 -33.60
N LYS A 629 -9.71 -18.77 -34.89
CA LYS A 629 -11.00 -19.30 -35.37
C LYS A 629 -11.30 -20.76 -35.02
N GLY A 630 -10.43 -21.44 -34.27
CA GLY A 630 -10.66 -22.80 -33.78
C GLY A 630 -11.58 -22.90 -32.55
N LEU A 631 -11.95 -21.77 -31.92
CA LEU A 631 -12.79 -21.74 -30.73
C LEU A 631 -14.10 -20.98 -31.01
N GLY A 632 -15.10 -21.69 -31.54
CA GLY A 632 -16.52 -21.42 -31.29
C GLY A 632 -17.16 -20.09 -31.70
N GLN A 633 -16.73 -19.42 -32.79
CA GLN A 633 -17.44 -18.21 -33.26
C GLN A 633 -18.62 -18.55 -34.16
N GLN A 634 -19.84 -18.15 -33.77
CA GLN A 634 -20.98 -18.13 -34.70
C GLN A 634 -20.76 -17.01 -35.74
N PRO A 635 -20.93 -17.28 -37.05
CA PRO A 635 -20.81 -16.25 -38.07
C PRO A 635 -21.90 -15.20 -37.90
N LEU A 636 -21.53 -13.91 -38.03
CA LEU A 636 -22.50 -12.81 -37.97
C LEU A 636 -23.52 -12.96 -39.12
N PRO A 637 -24.82 -12.75 -38.87
CA PRO A 637 -25.84 -12.75 -39.92
C PRO A 637 -25.59 -11.65 -40.97
N ARG A 638 -25.89 -11.94 -42.23
CA ARG A 638 -25.57 -11.07 -43.37
C ARG A 638 -26.18 -9.67 -43.24
N LEU A 639 -27.42 -9.57 -42.75
CA LEU A 639 -28.09 -8.28 -42.52
C LEU A 639 -27.33 -7.38 -41.53
N LEU A 640 -26.77 -7.96 -40.45
CA LEU A 640 -25.99 -7.22 -39.48
C LEU A 640 -24.62 -6.80 -40.05
N GLN A 641 -24.01 -7.64 -40.89
CA GLN A 641 -22.77 -7.28 -41.62
C GLN A 641 -22.99 -6.09 -42.56
N VAL A 642 -24.12 -6.08 -43.28
CA VAL A 642 -24.51 -4.95 -44.16
C VAL A 642 -24.66 -3.67 -43.35
N ALA A 643 -25.38 -3.71 -42.22
CA ALA A 643 -25.53 -2.53 -41.35
C ALA A 643 -24.18 -2.02 -40.81
N LEU A 644 -23.27 -2.91 -40.41
CA LEU A 644 -21.94 -2.55 -39.91
C LEU A 644 -21.02 -1.98 -41.00
N ALA A 645 -21.10 -2.50 -42.22
CA ALA A 645 -20.31 -2.04 -43.36
C ALA A 645 -20.69 -0.61 -43.78
N HIS A 646 -21.96 -0.25 -43.62
CA HIS A 646 -22.47 1.07 -43.98
C HIS A 646 -22.60 2.05 -42.79
N ALA A 647 -22.25 1.62 -41.58
CA ALA A 647 -22.32 2.47 -40.38
C ALA A 647 -21.12 3.42 -40.26
N SER A 648 -21.42 4.69 -40.05
CA SER A 648 -20.48 5.72 -39.59
C SER A 648 -20.15 5.58 -38.10
N ASP A 649 -19.29 6.46 -37.57
CA ASP A 649 -19.03 6.60 -36.13
C ASP A 649 -20.30 6.84 -35.29
N LYS A 650 -21.37 7.38 -35.88
CA LYS A 650 -22.66 7.60 -35.21
C LYS A 650 -23.62 6.44 -35.38
N GLY A 651 -23.51 5.68 -36.46
CA GLY A 651 -24.42 4.59 -36.82
C GLY A 651 -24.80 4.61 -38.30
N VAL A 652 -25.86 3.88 -38.63
CA VAL A 652 -26.42 3.75 -39.98
C VAL A 652 -27.90 4.09 -39.98
N HIS A 653 -28.36 4.86 -40.97
CA HIS A 653 -29.80 5.11 -41.16
C HIS A 653 -30.51 3.88 -41.70
N THR A 654 -31.78 3.67 -41.30
CA THR A 654 -32.56 2.52 -41.77
C THR A 654 -32.63 2.47 -43.30
N LYS A 655 -32.76 3.63 -43.96
CA LYS A 655 -32.80 3.73 -45.42
C LYS A 655 -31.55 3.22 -46.13
N VAL A 656 -30.38 3.43 -45.52
CA VAL A 656 -29.11 2.93 -46.08
C VAL A 656 -29.04 1.40 -45.95
N VAL A 657 -29.59 0.84 -44.86
CA VAL A 657 -29.71 -0.61 -44.71
C VAL A 657 -30.74 -1.19 -45.68
N GLU A 658 -31.87 -0.51 -45.92
CA GLU A 658 -32.86 -0.90 -46.94
C GLU A 658 -32.21 -1.00 -48.32
N GLU A 659 -31.52 0.07 -48.76
CA GLU A 659 -30.87 0.13 -50.06
C GLU A 659 -29.78 -0.95 -50.21
N ALA A 660 -29.02 -1.23 -49.15
CA ALA A 660 -27.91 -2.19 -49.19
C ALA A 660 -28.33 -3.65 -49.02
N SER A 661 -29.46 -3.93 -48.34
CA SER A 661 -29.95 -5.30 -48.09
C SER A 661 -31.06 -5.73 -49.05
N GLY A 662 -31.74 -4.80 -49.72
CA GLY A 662 -32.92 -5.09 -50.55
C GLY A 662 -34.20 -5.42 -49.75
N LEU A 663 -34.15 -5.29 -48.42
CA LEU A 663 -35.30 -5.46 -47.53
C LEU A 663 -35.96 -4.11 -47.22
N ASP A 664 -37.28 -4.11 -46.99
CA ASP A 664 -37.98 -2.91 -46.52
C ASP A 664 -37.72 -2.61 -45.03
N ALA A 665 -37.94 -1.36 -44.61
CA ALA A 665 -37.70 -0.90 -43.24
C ALA A 665 -38.58 -1.56 -42.19
N ALA A 666 -39.75 -2.09 -42.56
CA ALA A 666 -40.60 -2.81 -41.62
C ALA A 666 -39.95 -4.17 -41.31
N ARG A 667 -39.51 -4.89 -42.35
CA ARG A 667 -38.84 -6.18 -42.23
C ARG A 667 -37.49 -6.05 -41.52
N ILE A 668 -36.70 -5.01 -41.81
CA ILE A 668 -35.43 -4.77 -41.12
C ILE A 668 -35.65 -4.53 -39.61
N ARG A 669 -36.68 -3.76 -39.24
CA ARG A 669 -37.01 -3.51 -37.83
C ARG A 669 -37.45 -4.76 -37.10
N GLU A 670 -38.31 -5.56 -37.73
CA GLU A 670 -38.76 -6.84 -37.20
C GLU A 670 -37.56 -7.77 -36.94
N LEU A 671 -36.70 -7.92 -37.95
CA LEU A 671 -35.52 -8.76 -37.89
C LEU A 671 -34.52 -8.29 -36.83
N PHE A 672 -34.17 -7.00 -36.80
CA PHE A 672 -33.25 -6.50 -35.77
C PHE A 672 -33.83 -6.58 -34.35
N ALA A 673 -35.14 -6.45 -34.18
CA ALA A 673 -35.77 -6.63 -32.87
C ALA A 673 -35.59 -8.06 -32.32
N LEU A 674 -35.52 -9.09 -33.18
CA LEU A 674 -35.29 -10.48 -32.77
C LEU A 674 -33.94 -10.70 -32.07
N ILE A 675 -32.96 -9.84 -32.35
CA ILE A 675 -31.63 -9.85 -31.71
C ILE A 675 -31.44 -8.68 -30.74
N GLY A 676 -32.54 -8.04 -30.31
CA GLY A 676 -32.53 -6.96 -29.32
C GLY A 676 -32.08 -5.60 -29.85
N LEU A 677 -31.94 -5.43 -31.17
CA LEU A 677 -31.59 -4.15 -31.78
C LEU A 677 -32.85 -3.33 -32.08
N THR A 678 -32.93 -2.12 -31.51
CA THR A 678 -34.01 -1.16 -31.78
C THR A 678 -33.46 0.11 -32.40
N PRO A 679 -34.21 0.80 -33.27
CA PRO A 679 -33.79 2.08 -33.83
C PRO A 679 -33.62 3.12 -32.72
N ALA A 680 -32.63 4.00 -32.86
CA ALA A 680 -32.41 5.13 -31.96
C ALA A 680 -33.67 6.00 -31.85
N GLU A 681 -34.01 6.41 -30.63
CA GLU A 681 -35.21 7.22 -30.34
C GLU A 681 -35.18 8.56 -31.10
N ALA A 682 -34.00 9.19 -31.18
CA ALA A 682 -33.75 10.45 -31.85
C ALA A 682 -33.14 10.26 -33.25
N THR A 683 -33.46 11.18 -34.17
CA THR A 683 -32.79 11.24 -35.48
C THR A 683 -31.35 11.75 -35.33
N PHE A 684 -30.42 11.17 -36.08
CA PHE A 684 -29.01 11.56 -36.08
C PHE A 684 -28.50 11.76 -37.50
N ARG A 685 -27.36 12.44 -37.65
CA ARG A 685 -26.64 12.55 -38.94
C ARG A 685 -25.53 11.49 -38.96
N MET A 686 -25.38 10.76 -40.08
CA MET A 686 -24.30 9.77 -40.22
C MET A 686 -22.93 10.46 -40.36
N HIS A 687 -22.85 11.59 -41.07
CA HIS A 687 -21.59 12.32 -41.24
C HIS A 687 -21.68 13.75 -40.64
N PRO A 688 -20.60 14.26 -40.04
CA PRO A 688 -20.56 15.63 -39.53
C PRO A 688 -20.60 16.64 -40.69
N GLY A 689 -21.73 17.33 -40.85
CA GLY A 689 -21.94 18.37 -41.87
C GLY A 689 -23.41 18.76 -42.00
N ALA A 690 -23.68 20.00 -42.42
CA ALA A 690 -25.06 20.53 -42.57
C ALA A 690 -25.86 19.84 -43.69
N GLU A 691 -25.18 19.12 -44.60
CA GLU A 691 -25.77 18.45 -45.76
C GLU A 691 -26.22 17.01 -45.50
N SER A 692 -25.73 16.33 -44.44
CA SER A 692 -26.15 14.96 -44.12
C SER A 692 -27.55 14.96 -43.47
N PRO A 693 -28.58 14.33 -44.06
CA PRO A 693 -29.95 14.40 -43.53
C PRO A 693 -30.04 13.81 -42.12
N LYS A 694 -30.93 14.35 -41.28
CA LYS A 694 -31.28 13.73 -40.00
C LYS A 694 -32.34 12.66 -40.24
N ALA A 695 -32.01 11.40 -40.01
CA ALA A 695 -32.94 10.29 -40.12
C ALA A 695 -32.80 9.33 -38.93
N ARG A 696 -33.77 8.43 -38.77
CA ARG A 696 -33.72 7.35 -37.78
C ARG A 696 -32.88 6.19 -38.30
N GLY A 697 -32.29 5.44 -37.38
CA GLY A 697 -31.35 4.39 -37.69
C GLY A 697 -30.86 3.66 -36.44
N TYR A 698 -29.82 2.85 -36.59
CA TYR A 698 -29.22 2.09 -35.51
C TYR A 698 -27.88 2.71 -35.15
N THR A 699 -27.60 2.86 -33.85
CA THR A 699 -26.35 3.50 -33.42
C THR A 699 -25.17 2.55 -33.63
N ARG A 700 -23.98 3.11 -33.83
CA ARG A 700 -22.76 2.31 -34.01
C ARG A 700 -22.48 1.45 -32.78
N ALA A 701 -22.68 2.00 -31.59
CA ALA A 701 -22.48 1.31 -30.32
C ALA A 701 -23.40 0.09 -30.17
N ASP A 702 -24.68 0.20 -30.53
CA ASP A 702 -25.63 -0.91 -30.44
C ASP A 702 -25.27 -2.01 -31.44
N LEU A 703 -24.95 -1.64 -32.69
CA LEU A 703 -24.53 -2.60 -33.73
C LEU A 703 -23.27 -3.38 -33.34
N ASP A 704 -22.24 -2.68 -32.84
CA ASP A 704 -20.99 -3.31 -32.41
C ASP A 704 -21.21 -4.20 -31.16
N SER A 705 -22.00 -3.74 -30.20
CA SER A 705 -22.33 -4.50 -28.99
C SER A 705 -23.09 -5.79 -29.32
N THR A 706 -24.09 -5.73 -30.21
CA THR A 706 -24.84 -6.92 -30.62
C THR A 706 -23.99 -7.88 -31.45
N ALA A 707 -23.10 -7.36 -32.30
CA ALA A 707 -22.17 -8.20 -33.06
C ALA A 707 -21.21 -8.97 -32.15
N VAL A 708 -20.64 -8.30 -31.14
CA VAL A 708 -19.81 -8.96 -30.12
C VAL A 708 -20.62 -10.00 -29.34
N GLY A 709 -21.85 -9.67 -28.94
CA GLY A 709 -22.74 -10.59 -28.25
C GLY A 709 -23.06 -11.86 -29.06
N ILE A 710 -23.27 -11.75 -30.37
CA ILE A 710 -23.48 -12.92 -31.24
C ILE A 710 -22.20 -13.76 -31.36
N GLN A 711 -21.04 -13.12 -31.52
CA GLN A 711 -19.75 -13.82 -31.65
C GLN A 711 -19.33 -14.56 -30.38
N LEU A 712 -19.71 -14.04 -29.21
CA LEU A 712 -19.48 -14.66 -27.90
C LEU A 712 -20.57 -15.69 -27.53
N GLY A 713 -21.68 -15.75 -28.30
CA GLY A 713 -22.81 -16.64 -28.03
C GLY A 713 -23.81 -16.12 -26.98
N ASP A 714 -23.64 -14.87 -26.53
CA ASP A 714 -24.51 -14.21 -25.55
C ASP A 714 -25.85 -13.76 -26.17
N VAL A 715 -25.88 -13.53 -27.49
CA VAL A 715 -27.10 -13.20 -28.25
C VAL A 715 -27.44 -14.38 -29.16
N GLN A 716 -28.57 -15.03 -28.88
CA GLN A 716 -29.07 -16.09 -29.75
C GLN A 716 -29.59 -15.49 -31.06
N VAL A 717 -29.16 -16.05 -32.18
CA VAL A 717 -29.61 -15.65 -33.52
C VAL A 717 -30.69 -16.62 -34.02
N PRO A 718 -31.96 -16.19 -34.13
CA PRO A 718 -33.01 -17.00 -34.71
C PRO A 718 -32.75 -17.31 -36.19
N PRO A 719 -33.19 -18.47 -36.71
CA PRO A 719 -33.01 -18.83 -38.13
C PRO A 719 -33.57 -17.78 -39.08
N GLU A 720 -34.72 -17.19 -38.74
CA GLU A 720 -35.37 -16.12 -39.50
C GLU A 720 -34.49 -14.89 -39.72
N PHE A 721 -33.62 -14.58 -38.76
CA PHE A 721 -32.65 -13.48 -38.86
C PHE A 721 -31.38 -13.90 -39.59
N ARG A 722 -30.97 -15.15 -39.40
CA ARG A 722 -29.77 -15.72 -40.01
C ARG A 722 -29.87 -15.78 -41.53
N ASP A 723 -31.05 -16.13 -42.05
CA ASP A 723 -31.29 -16.46 -43.45
C ASP A 723 -32.03 -15.33 -44.21
N ALA A 724 -32.17 -14.14 -43.60
CA ALA A 724 -32.99 -13.05 -44.13
C ALA A 724 -32.45 -12.35 -45.39
N VAL A 725 -31.14 -12.48 -45.66
CA VAL A 725 -30.38 -11.84 -46.75
C VAL A 725 -29.31 -12.81 -47.20
#